data_AF-A0A7K7BM42-F1
#
_entry.id   AF-A0A7K7BM42-F1
#
_cell.length_a   1.000
_cell.length_b   1.000
_cell.length_c   1.000
_cell.angle_alpha   90.00
_cell.angle_beta   90.00
_cell.angle_gamma   90.00
#
_symmetry.space_group_name_H-M   'P 1'
#
loop_
_entity.id
_entity.type
_entity.pdbx_description
1 polymer ?
#
loop_
_entity_poly.entity_id
_entity_poly.type
_entity_poly.pdbx_seq_one_letter_code
_entity_poly.pdbx_strand_id
1 'polypeptide(L)'
;EVGAWTYHYSDQGDYTWEQARNYCQTFFTDLVAIQNKQEIEYLNKSLPYHARYYWIGIRKLGGIWTWVGTRKALTKEAENWALGEPNNRRSNQDCVEIYIQRPQQSGKWNDEPCNRKKKALCYQASCQPFPCSQRGECVETIGSYRCECYPGFHGPECAEVVQCAKLEPKGVHMNCSHPYGDFSYNSTCEFGCQEGFERQGMGILRCLPSQEWSANIPICTAIKCPLLAGPKRGWVNCSHPHSMFTSGDSLGNQNACKIAVKGKTYLGKFNLSIYTISEICSPIAAITCPVLSAPEQGELNCSHLHGDFAFGSTCAFSCQMGFALVGPESRECTATGKWTGDAPRCEAVVCPVLSAPDQGEMHCSHLHGNFTFGSTCAFSCQKGFALMGPESHECTATGTWTGDIPHCEAIACPVLRAPDQGDLNCSHLHGDFTFGSVCAFSCHKGFVLMGPESRECAVTGTWTEDTPHCEAITCPVLSAPDQGELNCSHLHGGFTFGSTCAFSCHKGFVLMGPESRECTVTGTWTEDTPHCEGRAAATTQDFTFGSTCAFSCQMGFALMGSDSRECTATGTWTGDAPRCEGRAAATAQGVICLGVTLRSIKCSALTIPKMGQAACSHLHGDFAFGSTCAFSCHKGFVLMGPESRECTATGTWTGGPTHCKAISCPVLAPPSRGQLSCSHVHGNFTYNSTCTFSCEEGFVRMGAEMLQCEATGNWTREPPVCAG
;
A
#
# COMPACT_ATOMS: atom_id res chain seq x y z
N GLU A 1 -1.16 -15.39 -9.99
CA GLU A 1 -2.38 -16.10 -9.54
C GLU A 1 -2.46 -16.02 -8.03
N VAL A 2 -3.58 -15.53 -7.50
CA VAL A 2 -3.77 -15.42 -6.04
C VAL A 2 -3.93 -16.84 -5.50
N GLY A 3 -3.07 -17.22 -4.56
CA GLY A 3 -3.05 -18.53 -3.93
C GLY A 3 -4.35 -18.78 -3.18
N ALA A 4 -5.26 -19.45 -3.87
CA ALA A 4 -6.52 -19.99 -3.39
C ALA A 4 -6.32 -20.93 -2.19
N TRP A 5 -7.34 -21.11 -1.32
CA TRP A 5 -7.39 -22.25 -0.40
C TRP A 5 -7.10 -23.54 -1.16
N THR A 6 -5.92 -24.09 -0.93
CA THR A 6 -5.54 -25.39 -1.46
C THR A 6 -5.52 -26.37 -0.31
N TYR A 7 -6.41 -27.34 -0.39
CA TYR A 7 -6.34 -28.52 0.47
C TYR A 7 -5.34 -29.47 -0.11
N HIS A 8 -4.47 -29.94 0.76
CA HIS A 8 -3.44 -30.89 0.41
C HIS A 8 -3.61 -32.12 1.28
N TYR A 9 -3.21 -33.27 0.77
CA TYR A 9 -3.18 -34.48 1.56
C TYR A 9 -1.81 -35.13 1.48
N SER A 10 -1.50 -35.98 2.46
CA SER A 10 -0.17 -36.56 2.53
C SER A 10 0.07 -37.60 1.43
N ASP A 11 1.06 -37.36 0.57
CA ASP A 11 1.37 -38.30 -0.53
C ASP A 11 2.11 -39.55 -0.02
N GLN A 12 3.04 -39.37 0.93
CA GLN A 12 4.02 -40.40 1.36
C GLN A 12 3.55 -41.38 2.46
N GLY A 13 2.24 -41.61 2.60
CA GLY A 13 1.68 -42.67 3.46
C GLY A 13 0.71 -42.18 4.53
N ASP A 14 0.47 -43.03 5.53
CA ASP A 14 -0.50 -42.84 6.62
C ASP A 14 0.19 -42.55 7.95
N TYR A 15 -0.32 -41.56 8.69
CA TYR A 15 0.27 -40.99 9.89
C TYR A 15 -0.66 -41.10 11.09
N THR A 16 -0.10 -41.18 12.31
CA THR A 16 -0.88 -40.92 13.53
C THR A 16 -1.37 -39.47 13.54
N TRP A 17 -2.36 -39.13 14.37
CA TRP A 17 -2.91 -37.77 14.36
C TRP A 17 -1.82 -36.71 14.67
N GLU A 18 -0.94 -36.97 15.65
CA GLU A 18 0.17 -36.05 15.97
C GLU A 18 1.19 -35.94 14.82
N GLN A 19 1.48 -37.07 14.15
CA GLN A 19 2.37 -37.07 12.98
C GLN A 19 1.74 -36.35 11.78
N ALA A 20 0.43 -36.51 11.58
CA ALA A 20 -0.33 -35.86 10.53
C ALA A 20 -0.37 -34.35 10.75
N ARG A 21 -0.55 -33.92 12.00
CA ARG A 21 -0.47 -32.50 12.36
C ARG A 21 0.92 -31.93 12.10
N ASN A 22 1.96 -32.62 12.57
CA ASN A 22 3.33 -32.19 12.35
C ASN A 22 3.66 -32.10 10.85
N TYR A 23 3.23 -33.07 10.05
CA TYR A 23 3.34 -33.03 8.59
C TYR A 23 2.65 -31.79 8.02
N CYS A 24 1.39 -31.52 8.40
CA CYS A 24 0.66 -30.36 7.91
C CYS A 24 1.29 -29.03 8.34
N GLN A 25 1.83 -28.91 9.55
CA GLN A 25 2.51 -27.71 10.02
C GLN A 25 3.91 -27.52 9.41
N THR A 26 4.54 -28.59 8.96
CA THR A 26 5.85 -28.54 8.30
C THR A 26 5.75 -28.08 6.85
N PHE A 27 4.73 -28.54 6.12
CA PHE A 27 4.60 -28.31 4.68
C PHE A 27 3.47 -27.35 4.29
N PHE A 28 2.51 -27.09 5.18
CA PHE A 28 1.32 -26.27 4.95
C PHE A 28 1.01 -25.43 6.21
N THR A 29 -0.24 -24.99 6.41
CA THR A 29 -0.63 -24.21 7.60
C THR A 29 -0.89 -25.10 8.81
N ASP A 30 -1.91 -25.96 8.76
CA ASP A 30 -2.20 -26.97 9.80
C ASP A 30 -3.15 -28.04 9.23
N LEU A 31 -3.61 -28.98 10.05
CA LEU A 31 -4.73 -29.87 9.73
C LEU A 31 -5.99 -29.06 9.44
N VAL A 32 -6.78 -29.52 8.47
CA VAL A 32 -7.97 -28.80 7.98
C VAL A 32 -8.94 -28.43 9.11
N ALA A 33 -9.37 -27.16 9.10
CA ALA A 33 -10.41 -26.64 9.97
C ALA A 33 -11.66 -26.32 9.13
N ILE A 34 -12.63 -27.23 9.15
CA ILE A 34 -13.81 -27.15 8.29
C ILE A 34 -14.81 -26.16 8.87
N GLN A 35 -15.18 -25.15 8.10
CA GLN A 35 -15.99 -24.02 8.54
C GLN A 35 -17.49 -24.22 8.28
N ASN A 36 -17.85 -24.92 7.19
CA ASN A 36 -19.24 -25.06 6.78
C ASN A 36 -19.50 -26.33 5.95
N LYS A 37 -20.79 -26.63 5.69
CA LYS A 37 -21.20 -27.83 4.94
C LYS A 37 -20.81 -27.81 3.47
N GLN A 38 -20.71 -26.64 2.84
CA GLN A 38 -20.28 -26.53 1.43
C GLN A 38 -18.82 -26.95 1.28
N GLU A 39 -17.99 -26.63 2.27
CA GLU A 39 -16.60 -27.06 2.34
C GLU A 39 -16.47 -28.59 2.41
N ILE A 40 -17.32 -29.25 3.20
CA ILE A 40 -17.37 -30.72 3.28
C ILE A 40 -17.70 -31.34 1.93
N GLU A 41 -18.67 -30.77 1.22
CA GLU A 41 -19.06 -31.22 -0.11
C GLU A 41 -17.91 -31.04 -1.12
N TYR A 42 -17.22 -29.90 -1.06
CA TYR A 42 -16.04 -29.63 -1.87
C TYR A 42 -14.91 -30.64 -1.60
N LEU A 43 -14.56 -30.87 -0.33
CA LEU A 43 -13.53 -31.84 0.07
C LEU A 43 -13.89 -33.25 -0.39
N ASN A 44 -15.15 -33.65 -0.22
CA ASN A 44 -15.63 -34.97 -0.61
C ASN A 44 -15.59 -35.18 -2.14
N LYS A 45 -15.78 -34.11 -2.92
CA LYS A 45 -15.69 -34.15 -4.39
C LYS A 45 -14.25 -34.12 -4.88
N SER A 46 -13.38 -33.39 -4.19
CA SER A 46 -12.02 -33.07 -4.66
C SER A 46 -10.95 -34.08 -4.22
N LEU A 47 -11.17 -34.76 -3.10
CA LEU A 47 -10.22 -35.73 -2.55
C LEU A 47 -10.53 -37.17 -3.02
N PRO A 48 -9.51 -37.99 -3.30
CA PRO A 48 -9.72 -39.39 -3.70
C PRO A 48 -10.17 -40.25 -2.51
N TYR A 49 -10.91 -41.33 -2.80
CA TYR A 49 -11.23 -42.36 -1.80
C TYR A 49 -9.95 -42.96 -1.19
N HIS A 50 -9.94 -43.13 0.13
CA HIS A 50 -8.86 -43.81 0.85
C HIS A 50 -9.43 -44.78 1.89
N ALA A 51 -8.96 -46.03 1.87
CA ALA A 51 -9.51 -47.10 2.72
C ALA A 51 -9.39 -46.86 4.22
N ARG A 52 -8.42 -46.04 4.65
CA ARG A 52 -8.19 -45.67 6.06
C ARG A 52 -8.63 -44.24 6.40
N TYR A 53 -9.30 -43.57 5.47
CA TYR A 53 -9.81 -42.20 5.63
C TYR A 53 -8.71 -41.16 5.89
N TYR A 54 -9.14 -39.95 6.29
CA TYR A 54 -8.31 -38.77 6.46
C TYR A 54 -8.47 -38.17 7.85
N TRP A 55 -7.39 -37.64 8.42
CA TRP A 55 -7.41 -36.86 9.66
C TRP A 55 -7.84 -35.42 9.41
N ILE A 56 -8.72 -34.89 10.26
CA ILE A 56 -9.08 -33.47 10.29
C ILE A 56 -8.63 -32.83 11.61
N GLY A 57 -8.55 -31.50 11.63
CA GLY A 57 -8.00 -30.71 12.73
C GLY A 57 -8.87 -30.60 13.97
N ILE A 58 -9.78 -31.53 14.23
CA ILE A 58 -10.57 -31.55 15.49
C ILE A 58 -9.90 -32.46 16.50
N ARG A 59 -9.74 -31.95 17.73
CA ARG A 59 -9.29 -32.73 18.89
C ARG A 59 -10.14 -32.42 20.12
N LYS A 60 -10.32 -33.41 20.98
CA LYS A 60 -10.97 -33.24 22.28
C LYS A 60 -9.97 -32.72 23.30
N LEU A 61 -10.18 -31.49 23.78
CA LEU A 61 -9.33 -30.83 24.78
C LEU A 61 -10.20 -30.46 25.99
N GLY A 62 -9.89 -30.99 27.17
CA GLY A 62 -10.67 -30.70 28.38
C GLY A 62 -12.15 -31.09 28.29
N GLY A 63 -12.50 -32.08 27.45
CA GLY A 63 -13.88 -32.51 27.20
C GLY A 63 -14.60 -31.76 26.07
N ILE A 64 -13.98 -30.74 25.47
CA ILE A 64 -14.57 -29.91 24.40
C ILE A 64 -13.89 -30.22 23.06
N TRP A 65 -14.70 -30.44 22.01
CA TRP A 65 -14.20 -30.58 20.65
C TRP A 65 -13.71 -29.23 20.13
N THR A 66 -12.43 -29.15 19.76
CA THR A 66 -11.74 -27.91 19.40
C THR A 66 -11.00 -28.07 18.09
N TRP A 67 -11.10 -27.08 17.22
CA TRP A 67 -10.28 -26.95 16.02
C TRP A 67 -8.87 -26.53 16.42
N VAL A 68 -7.89 -27.40 16.22
CA VAL A 68 -6.53 -27.18 16.75
C VAL A 68 -5.76 -26.11 15.98
N GLY A 69 -6.09 -25.88 14.71
CA GLY A 69 -5.48 -24.83 13.88
C GLY A 69 -5.97 -23.43 14.25
N THR A 70 -7.24 -23.26 14.60
CA THR A 70 -7.83 -21.95 14.93
C THR A 70 -8.03 -21.72 16.44
N ARG A 71 -7.83 -22.75 17.27
CA ARG A 71 -8.12 -22.78 18.71
C ARG A 71 -9.58 -22.45 19.06
N LYS A 72 -10.50 -22.54 18.09
CA LYS A 72 -11.93 -22.30 18.30
C LYS A 72 -12.65 -23.59 18.68
N ALA A 73 -13.58 -23.50 19.62
CA ALA A 73 -14.48 -24.61 19.94
C ALA A 73 -15.38 -24.93 18.73
N LEU A 74 -15.70 -26.21 18.54
CA LEU A 74 -16.62 -26.68 17.52
C LEU A 74 -18.03 -26.17 17.82
N THR A 75 -18.64 -25.47 16.87
CA THR A 75 -20.02 -24.98 16.97
C THR A 75 -21.00 -26.03 16.45
N LYS A 76 -22.24 -26.03 16.97
CA LYS A 76 -23.27 -27.02 16.57
C LYS A 76 -23.62 -26.94 15.09
N GLU A 77 -23.51 -25.76 14.49
CA GLU A 77 -23.84 -25.52 13.08
C GLU A 77 -22.80 -26.13 12.14
N ALA A 78 -21.55 -26.26 12.60
CA ALA A 78 -20.45 -26.86 11.86
C ALA A 78 -20.34 -28.38 12.06
N GLU A 79 -21.06 -28.97 13.01
CA GLU A 79 -21.02 -30.41 13.28
C GLU A 79 -21.49 -31.25 12.08
N ASN A 80 -20.70 -32.29 11.75
CA ASN A 80 -21.07 -33.23 10.70
C ASN A 80 -20.78 -34.70 11.09
N TRP A 81 -21.10 -35.07 12.33
CA TRP A 81 -20.95 -36.43 12.85
C TRP A 81 -21.75 -37.47 12.06
N ALA A 82 -21.21 -38.66 11.95
CA ALA A 82 -21.90 -39.84 11.44
C ALA A 82 -22.98 -40.31 12.44
N LEU A 83 -23.94 -41.08 11.95
CA LEU A 83 -25.00 -41.66 12.77
C LEU A 83 -24.39 -42.52 13.89
N GLY A 84 -24.64 -42.13 15.13
CA GLY A 84 -24.12 -42.80 16.32
C GLY A 84 -22.78 -42.27 16.83
N GLU A 85 -22.23 -41.21 16.21
CA GLU A 85 -20.99 -40.54 16.63
C GLU A 85 -21.25 -39.14 17.21
N PRO A 86 -20.37 -38.60 18.07
CA PRO A 86 -19.16 -39.24 18.61
C PRO A 86 -19.48 -40.23 19.74
N ASN A 87 -18.88 -41.42 19.71
CA ASN A 87 -19.23 -42.54 20.61
C ASN A 87 -18.21 -42.82 21.72
N ASN A 88 -17.01 -42.23 21.65
CA ASN A 88 -15.92 -42.36 22.60
C ASN A 88 -15.62 -43.81 23.03
N ARG A 89 -15.59 -44.75 22.08
CA ARG A 89 -15.27 -46.16 22.31
C ARG A 89 -13.93 -46.30 23.03
N ARG A 90 -13.91 -47.08 24.12
CA ARG A 90 -12.74 -47.32 25.00
C ARG A 90 -12.20 -46.07 25.70
N SER A 91 -12.98 -44.98 25.74
CA SER A 91 -12.64 -43.73 26.44
C SER A 91 -11.32 -43.09 26.01
N ASN A 92 -10.91 -43.28 24.74
CA ASN A 92 -9.63 -42.80 24.23
C ASN A 92 -9.71 -42.28 22.78
N GLN A 93 -10.91 -41.87 22.32
CA GLN A 93 -11.15 -41.35 20.98
C GLN A 93 -11.19 -39.83 21.01
N ASP A 94 -10.02 -39.21 21.11
CA ASP A 94 -9.89 -37.76 21.22
C ASP A 94 -9.60 -37.06 19.88
N CYS A 95 -9.51 -37.82 18.78
CA CYS A 95 -9.17 -37.33 17.45
C CYS A 95 -10.27 -37.65 16.44
N VAL A 96 -10.39 -36.88 15.37
CA VAL A 96 -11.52 -37.00 14.42
C VAL A 96 -11.07 -37.27 13.00
N GLU A 97 -11.71 -38.24 12.35
CA GLU A 97 -11.54 -38.56 10.94
C GLU A 97 -12.75 -38.16 10.08
N ILE A 98 -12.55 -38.05 8.77
CA ILE A 98 -13.60 -37.75 7.78
C ILE A 98 -13.73 -38.84 6.71
N TYR A 99 -14.97 -39.22 6.41
CA TYR A 99 -15.31 -40.23 5.40
C TYR A 99 -15.39 -39.68 3.98
N ILE A 100 -14.24 -39.51 3.31
CA ILE A 100 -14.18 -39.08 1.91
C ILE A 100 -14.63 -40.20 0.97
N GLN A 101 -15.58 -39.88 0.07
CA GLN A 101 -16.14 -40.76 -0.97
C GLN A 101 -16.60 -42.14 -0.46
N ARG A 102 -17.12 -42.21 0.77
CA ARG A 102 -17.63 -43.45 1.36
C ARG A 102 -19.04 -43.76 0.82
N PRO A 103 -19.36 -45.02 0.44
CA PRO A 103 -20.67 -45.37 -0.13
C PRO A 103 -21.87 -44.99 0.75
N GLN A 104 -21.69 -44.96 2.07
CA GLN A 104 -22.69 -44.54 3.04
C GLN A 104 -22.08 -43.52 3.99
N GLN A 105 -22.82 -42.45 4.27
CA GLN A 105 -22.41 -41.37 5.18
C GLN A 105 -21.13 -40.65 4.70
N SER A 106 -21.01 -40.39 3.40
CA SER A 106 -19.90 -39.62 2.82
C SER A 106 -19.82 -38.20 3.41
N GLY A 107 -18.62 -37.71 3.66
CA GLY A 107 -18.33 -36.42 4.28
C GLY A 107 -18.59 -36.37 5.79
N LYS A 108 -19.14 -37.42 6.41
CA LYS A 108 -19.41 -37.47 7.85
C LYS A 108 -18.15 -37.77 8.67
N TRP A 109 -18.20 -37.41 9.95
CA TRP A 109 -17.08 -37.52 10.90
C TRP A 109 -17.25 -38.65 11.90
N ASN A 110 -16.13 -39.13 12.42
CA ASN A 110 -16.06 -40.16 13.45
C ASN A 110 -14.92 -39.87 14.42
N ASP A 111 -15.15 -40.05 15.72
CA ASP A 111 -14.08 -40.00 16.70
C ASP A 111 -13.29 -41.32 16.75
N GLU A 112 -11.97 -41.22 16.86
CA GLU A 112 -11.04 -42.35 16.72
C GLU A 112 -9.82 -42.13 17.62
N PRO A 113 -9.15 -43.20 18.13
CA PRO A 113 -7.93 -43.03 18.89
C PRO A 113 -6.84 -42.43 18.01
N CYS A 114 -6.18 -41.41 18.55
CA CYS A 114 -5.17 -40.61 17.85
C CYS A 114 -3.96 -41.42 17.34
N ASN A 115 -3.77 -42.66 17.82
CA ASN A 115 -2.69 -43.55 17.42
C ASN A 115 -2.96 -44.34 16.13
N ARG A 116 -4.17 -44.26 15.55
CA ARG A 116 -4.48 -44.88 14.25
C ARG A 116 -3.75 -44.14 13.13
N LYS A 117 -3.39 -44.86 12.06
CA LYS A 117 -2.69 -44.28 10.91
C LYS A 117 -3.67 -43.98 9.77
N LYS A 118 -3.69 -42.73 9.30
CA LYS A 118 -4.57 -42.23 8.23
C LYS A 118 -3.86 -41.16 7.40
N LYS A 119 -4.42 -40.76 6.26
CA LYS A 119 -3.89 -39.64 5.47
C LYS A 119 -4.03 -38.33 6.24
N ALA A 120 -3.02 -37.47 6.20
CA ALA A 120 -3.14 -36.11 6.75
C ALA A 120 -3.89 -35.25 5.74
N LEU A 121 -4.94 -34.54 6.15
CA LEU A 121 -5.62 -33.55 5.33
C LEU A 121 -5.28 -32.15 5.86
N CYS A 122 -4.48 -31.44 5.09
CA CYS A 122 -3.89 -30.16 5.42
C CYS A 122 -4.59 -29.03 4.64
N TYR A 123 -4.57 -27.83 5.20
CA TYR A 123 -4.95 -26.62 4.48
C TYR A 123 -3.77 -25.65 4.45
N GLN A 124 -3.77 -24.78 3.44
CA GLN A 124 -2.87 -23.65 3.32
C GLN A 124 -3.71 -22.37 3.34
N ALA A 125 -3.51 -21.52 4.35
CA ALA A 125 -4.25 -20.28 4.55
C ALA A 125 -3.92 -19.23 3.48
N SER A 126 -4.94 -18.56 2.95
CA SER A 126 -4.79 -17.47 1.99
C SER A 126 -4.69 -16.11 2.69
N CYS A 127 -5.28 -15.97 3.88
CA CYS A 127 -5.14 -14.77 4.71
C CYS A 127 -3.74 -14.71 5.33
N GLN A 128 -2.94 -13.76 4.83
CA GLN A 128 -1.69 -13.32 5.44
C GLN A 128 -1.97 -12.14 6.41
N PRO A 129 -0.98 -11.58 7.15
CA PRO A 129 -1.23 -10.50 8.11
C PRO A 129 -1.70 -9.16 7.49
N PHE A 130 -1.47 -8.94 6.20
CA PHE A 130 -1.61 -7.64 5.52
C PHE A 130 -2.73 -7.47 4.44
N PRO A 131 -3.49 -8.48 3.96
CA PRO A 131 -4.33 -8.34 2.76
C PRO A 131 -5.46 -7.30 2.84
N CYS A 132 -5.88 -6.90 4.05
CA CYS A 132 -7.00 -5.97 4.26
C CYS A 132 -6.55 -4.60 4.76
N SER A 133 -5.33 -4.19 4.40
CA SER A 133 -4.74 -2.89 4.73
C SER A 133 -4.75 -2.53 6.23
N GLN A 134 -4.84 -3.53 7.11
CA GLN A 134 -5.09 -3.38 8.56
C GLN A 134 -6.37 -2.58 8.91
N ARG A 135 -7.26 -2.41 7.92
CA ARG A 135 -8.50 -1.62 7.97
C ARG A 135 -9.74 -2.50 7.75
N GLY A 136 -9.57 -3.80 7.90
CA GLY A 136 -10.62 -4.81 7.82
C GLY A 136 -10.11 -6.16 8.28
N GLU A 137 -11.05 -7.07 8.54
CA GLU A 137 -10.75 -8.45 8.88
C GLU A 137 -10.62 -9.28 7.60
N CYS A 138 -9.55 -10.08 7.50
CA CYS A 138 -9.39 -11.03 6.41
C CYS A 138 -10.26 -12.25 6.70
N VAL A 139 -11.23 -12.47 5.83
CA VAL A 139 -12.15 -13.60 5.90
C VAL A 139 -11.83 -14.55 4.77
N GLU A 140 -11.44 -15.75 5.15
CA GLU A 140 -11.13 -16.82 4.24
C GLU A 140 -12.36 -17.30 3.45
N THR A 141 -12.18 -17.66 2.17
CA THR A 141 -13.22 -18.17 1.29
C THR A 141 -12.72 -19.37 0.47
N ILE A 142 -13.62 -20.16 -0.14
CA ILE A 142 -13.20 -21.32 -0.95
C ILE A 142 -12.40 -20.80 -2.14
N GLY A 143 -11.10 -21.04 -2.10
CA GLY A 143 -10.17 -20.71 -3.16
C GLY A 143 -9.77 -19.23 -3.22
N SER A 144 -9.97 -18.44 -2.17
CA SER A 144 -9.56 -17.02 -2.10
C SER A 144 -9.72 -16.48 -0.67
N TYR A 145 -9.40 -15.23 -0.41
CA TYR A 145 -9.88 -14.49 0.76
C TYR A 145 -10.77 -13.32 0.30
N ARG A 146 -11.52 -12.75 1.24
CA ARG A 146 -12.22 -11.46 1.10
C ARG A 146 -11.94 -10.61 2.33
N CYS A 147 -11.99 -9.29 2.20
CA CYS A 147 -11.84 -8.39 3.33
C CYS A 147 -13.21 -7.88 3.82
N GLU A 148 -13.44 -7.98 5.12
CA GLU A 148 -14.57 -7.36 5.80
C GLU A 148 -14.10 -6.04 6.43
N CYS A 149 -14.38 -4.93 5.75
CA CYS A 149 -13.83 -3.62 6.12
C CYS A 149 -14.41 -3.06 7.41
N TYR A 150 -13.56 -2.40 8.19
CA TYR A 150 -13.98 -1.62 9.34
C TYR A 150 -14.79 -0.39 8.90
N PRO A 151 -15.66 0.15 9.77
CA PRO A 151 -16.50 1.30 9.43
C PRO A 151 -15.68 2.48 8.90
N GLY A 152 -16.11 3.05 7.76
CA GLY A 152 -15.44 4.18 7.12
C GLY A 152 -14.38 3.80 6.08
N PHE A 153 -14.16 2.51 5.86
CA PHE A 153 -13.27 1.97 4.83
C PHE A 153 -14.04 1.07 3.85
N HIS A 154 -13.60 1.03 2.59
CA HIS A 154 -14.19 0.20 1.54
C HIS A 154 -13.17 -0.25 0.49
N GLY A 155 -13.65 -1.00 -0.51
CA GLY A 155 -12.83 -1.61 -1.55
C GLY A 155 -12.44 -3.05 -1.20
N PRO A 156 -11.84 -3.80 -2.17
CA PRO A 156 -11.53 -5.22 -2.01
C PRO A 156 -10.49 -5.51 -0.92
N GLU A 157 -9.61 -4.55 -0.63
CA GLU A 157 -8.55 -4.63 0.39
C GLU A 157 -8.73 -3.61 1.53
N CYS A 158 -9.91 -2.97 1.64
CA CYS A 158 -10.21 -1.94 2.64
C CYS A 158 -9.25 -0.73 2.64
N ALA A 159 -8.62 -0.44 1.50
CA ALA A 159 -7.69 0.66 1.35
C ALA A 159 -8.39 2.02 1.19
N GLU A 160 -9.59 2.03 0.62
CA GLU A 160 -10.32 3.25 0.29
C GLU A 160 -11.04 3.80 1.54
N VAL A 161 -11.01 5.12 1.72
CA VAL A 161 -11.60 5.79 2.88
C VAL A 161 -12.79 6.60 2.43
N VAL A 162 -13.89 6.51 3.18
CA VAL A 162 -15.08 7.33 2.96
C VAL A 162 -14.73 8.82 3.02
N GLN A 163 -15.18 9.60 2.04
CA GLN A 163 -15.04 11.06 2.04
C GLN A 163 -16.37 11.75 2.32
N CYS A 164 -16.34 12.75 3.21
CA CYS A 164 -17.47 13.65 3.45
C CYS A 164 -17.37 14.90 2.58
N ALA A 165 -18.51 15.57 2.36
CA ALA A 165 -18.55 16.83 1.63
C ALA A 165 -17.62 17.88 2.25
N LYS A 166 -16.82 18.56 1.42
CA LYS A 166 -15.93 19.64 1.85
C LYS A 166 -16.73 20.77 2.51
N LEU A 167 -16.31 21.19 3.70
CA LEU A 167 -16.96 22.25 4.46
C LEU A 167 -16.41 23.63 4.05
N GLU A 168 -17.30 24.53 3.61
CA GLU A 168 -16.98 25.92 3.27
C GLU A 168 -17.81 26.89 4.13
N PRO A 169 -17.39 27.13 5.38
CA PRO A 169 -18.20 27.85 6.35
C PRO A 169 -18.06 29.39 6.16
N LYS A 170 -19.17 30.14 6.21
CA LYS A 170 -19.20 31.60 6.04
C LYS A 170 -19.37 32.33 7.38
N GLY A 171 -18.43 33.23 7.73
CA GLY A 171 -18.52 34.06 8.94
C GLY A 171 -18.20 33.33 10.25
N VAL A 172 -17.55 32.16 10.15
CA VAL A 172 -17.17 31.24 11.23
C VAL A 172 -15.72 30.83 11.00
N HIS A 173 -14.91 30.78 12.05
CA HIS A 173 -13.56 30.25 11.99
C HIS A 173 -13.62 28.72 12.12
N MET A 174 -12.89 27.99 11.27
CA MET A 174 -12.88 26.52 11.25
C MET A 174 -11.44 26.01 11.37
N ASN A 175 -11.22 25.05 12.25
CA ASN A 175 -9.96 24.34 12.41
C ASN A 175 -10.20 22.82 12.31
N CYS A 176 -9.53 22.12 11.39
CA CYS A 176 -9.79 20.70 11.11
C CYS A 176 -8.57 19.81 11.33
N SER A 177 -8.83 18.56 11.72
CA SER A 177 -7.86 17.46 11.77
C SER A 177 -8.30 16.33 10.85
N HIS A 178 -7.37 15.83 10.03
CA HIS A 178 -7.61 14.91 8.91
C HIS A 178 -6.73 13.66 9.02
N PRO A 179 -7.09 12.68 9.87
CA PRO A 179 -6.24 11.53 10.15
C PRO A 179 -6.04 10.58 8.96
N TYR A 180 -6.98 10.55 8.00
CA TYR A 180 -6.95 9.64 6.86
C TYR A 180 -7.07 10.36 5.50
N GLY A 181 -6.79 11.67 5.47
CA GLY A 181 -6.92 12.53 4.30
C GLY A 181 -8.00 13.61 4.44
N ASP A 182 -8.00 14.55 3.51
CA ASP A 182 -8.85 15.75 3.56
C ASP A 182 -10.34 15.40 3.59
N PHE A 183 -11.03 15.86 4.63
CA PHE A 183 -12.46 15.65 4.87
C PHE A 183 -12.91 14.17 4.80
N SER A 184 -12.00 13.23 5.08
CA SER A 184 -12.27 11.80 5.10
C SER A 184 -12.88 11.33 6.43
N TYR A 185 -13.31 10.06 6.50
CA TYR A 185 -13.80 9.41 7.70
C TYR A 185 -12.95 9.77 8.92
N ASN A 186 -13.60 10.03 10.05
CA ASN A 186 -12.97 10.44 11.30
C ASN A 186 -12.31 11.83 11.31
N SER A 187 -12.40 12.61 10.22
CA SER A 187 -12.01 14.02 10.25
C SER A 187 -12.86 14.79 11.26
N THR A 188 -12.24 15.65 12.05
CA THR A 188 -12.90 16.51 13.04
C THR A 188 -12.64 17.97 12.74
N CYS A 189 -13.70 18.79 12.66
CA CYS A 189 -13.61 20.23 12.43
C CYS A 189 -14.26 20.99 13.58
N GLU A 190 -13.49 21.84 14.25
CA GLU A 190 -13.94 22.72 15.33
C GLU A 190 -14.27 24.11 14.79
N PHE A 191 -15.40 24.67 15.24
CA PHE A 191 -15.94 25.94 14.78
C PHE A 191 -16.01 26.99 15.89
N GLY A 192 -15.44 28.17 15.62
CA GLY A 192 -15.45 29.34 16.49
C GLY A 192 -16.16 30.55 15.87
N CYS A 193 -16.78 31.36 16.72
CA CYS A 193 -17.35 32.66 16.34
C CYS A 193 -16.40 33.80 16.68
N GLN A 194 -16.47 34.89 15.92
CA GLN A 194 -15.82 36.14 16.28
C GLN A 194 -16.46 36.74 17.54
N GLU A 195 -15.71 37.58 18.23
CA GLU A 195 -16.14 38.25 19.46
C GLU A 195 -17.47 39.03 19.25
N GLY A 196 -18.41 38.90 20.17
CA GLY A 196 -19.75 39.50 20.08
C GLY A 196 -20.82 38.65 19.39
N PHE A 197 -20.46 37.46 18.88
CA PHE A 197 -21.39 36.49 18.30
C PHE A 197 -21.35 35.16 19.08
N GLU A 198 -22.52 34.57 19.29
CA GLU A 198 -22.69 33.27 19.94
C GLU A 198 -23.01 32.19 18.90
N ARG A 199 -22.37 31.03 19.06
CA ARG A 199 -22.48 29.89 18.14
C ARG A 199 -23.80 29.14 18.37
N GLN A 200 -24.62 29.04 17.34
CA GLN A 200 -25.83 28.24 17.31
C GLN A 200 -25.59 26.96 16.48
N GLY A 201 -25.50 25.82 17.17
CA GLY A 201 -25.22 24.51 16.57
C GLY A 201 -24.08 23.76 17.26
N MET A 202 -23.70 22.60 16.70
CA MET A 202 -22.63 21.77 17.24
C MET A 202 -21.26 22.44 17.01
N GLY A 203 -20.42 22.50 18.04
CA GLY A 203 -19.12 23.17 17.95
C GLY A 203 -18.03 22.37 17.25
N ILE A 204 -18.20 21.06 17.15
CA ILE A 204 -17.25 20.14 16.51
C ILE A 204 -18.05 19.20 15.61
N LEU A 205 -17.71 19.15 14.33
CA LEU A 205 -18.30 18.23 13.36
C LEU A 205 -17.33 17.09 13.09
N ARG A 206 -17.84 15.85 12.99
CA ARG A 206 -17.05 14.66 12.67
C ARG A 206 -17.60 13.97 11.42
N CYS A 207 -16.72 13.57 10.51
CA CYS A 207 -17.10 12.80 9.32
C CYS A 207 -17.40 11.33 9.70
N LEU A 208 -18.62 10.88 9.41
CA LEU A 208 -19.12 9.56 9.77
C LEU A 208 -18.89 8.53 8.65
N PRO A 209 -18.98 7.21 8.94
CA PRO A 209 -18.91 6.17 7.93
C PRO A 209 -20.00 6.28 6.86
N SER A 210 -21.11 6.95 7.18
CA SER A 210 -22.25 7.18 6.27
C SER A 210 -21.98 8.24 5.20
N GLN A 211 -20.76 8.78 5.11
CA GLN A 211 -20.39 9.90 4.22
C GLN A 211 -21.03 11.24 4.61
N GLU A 212 -21.64 11.31 5.79
CA GLU A 212 -22.29 12.52 6.32
C GLU A 212 -21.52 13.10 7.51
N TRP A 213 -21.63 14.41 7.72
CA TRP A 213 -21.14 15.06 8.93
C TRP A 213 -22.10 14.83 10.09
N SER A 214 -21.56 14.73 11.30
CA SER A 214 -22.34 14.54 12.53
C SER A 214 -23.41 15.60 12.79
N ALA A 215 -23.26 16.79 12.20
CA ALA A 215 -24.23 17.88 12.23
C ALA A 215 -24.00 18.85 11.06
N ASN A 216 -24.94 19.78 10.86
CA ASN A 216 -24.78 20.90 9.93
C ASN A 216 -23.79 21.95 10.48
N ILE A 217 -23.17 22.72 9.57
CA ILE A 217 -22.25 23.82 9.93
C ILE A 217 -22.96 24.80 10.88
N PRO A 218 -22.36 25.15 12.04
CA PRO A 218 -22.98 26.04 13.00
C PRO A 218 -22.99 27.50 12.50
N ILE A 219 -23.95 28.27 12.99
CA ILE A 219 -24.16 29.68 12.60
C ILE A 219 -23.79 30.58 13.78
N CYS A 220 -23.06 31.67 13.53
CA CYS A 220 -22.80 32.70 14.53
C CYS A 220 -23.93 33.74 14.51
N THR A 221 -24.61 33.91 15.64
CA THR A 221 -25.67 34.91 15.81
C THR A 221 -25.20 36.00 16.77
N ALA A 222 -25.53 37.27 16.48
CA ALA A 222 -25.10 38.37 17.34
C ALA A 222 -25.75 38.25 18.72
N ILE A 223 -24.97 38.46 19.78
CA ILE A 223 -25.46 38.40 21.16
C ILE A 223 -26.49 39.52 21.37
N LYS A 224 -27.72 39.16 21.73
CA LYS A 224 -28.80 40.13 21.96
C LYS A 224 -28.77 40.64 23.39
N CYS A 225 -28.73 41.96 23.56
CA CYS A 225 -28.93 42.59 24.86
C CYS A 225 -30.41 42.57 25.27
N PRO A 226 -30.72 42.48 26.58
CA PRO A 226 -32.09 42.68 27.08
C PRO A 226 -32.66 44.04 26.66
N LEU A 227 -33.97 44.11 26.43
CA LEU A 227 -34.67 45.35 26.07
C LEU A 227 -34.43 46.43 27.13
N LEU A 228 -33.85 47.56 26.72
CA LEU A 228 -33.75 48.76 27.55
C LEU A 228 -35.15 49.37 27.71
N ALA A 229 -35.71 49.30 28.92
CA ALA A 229 -36.95 49.99 29.23
C ALA A 229 -36.70 51.51 29.29
N GLY A 230 -37.39 52.26 28.43
CA GLY A 230 -37.30 53.72 28.41
C GLY A 230 -37.79 54.35 29.73
N PRO A 231 -37.19 55.46 30.18
CA PRO A 231 -37.62 56.15 31.39
C PRO A 231 -39.02 56.73 31.24
N LYS A 232 -39.85 56.69 32.30
CA LYS A 232 -41.16 57.36 32.31
C LYS A 232 -40.94 58.86 32.08
N ARG A 233 -41.38 59.36 30.91
CA ARG A 233 -41.21 60.74 30.41
C ARG A 233 -39.78 61.16 30.04
N GLY A 234 -38.98 60.25 29.49
CA GLY A 234 -37.73 60.61 28.80
C GLY A 234 -37.52 59.78 27.53
N TRP A 235 -36.69 60.28 26.61
CA TRP A 235 -36.34 59.58 25.37
C TRP A 235 -34.97 58.89 25.48
N VAL A 236 -34.84 57.72 24.84
CA VAL A 236 -33.57 57.04 24.61
C VAL A 236 -33.30 57.09 23.11
N ASN A 237 -32.14 57.58 22.71
CA ASN A 237 -31.72 57.62 21.31
C ASN A 237 -30.54 56.68 21.12
N CYS A 238 -30.74 55.59 20.37
CA CYS A 238 -29.69 54.62 20.06
C CYS A 238 -29.49 54.58 18.55
N SER A 239 -28.25 54.64 18.09
CA SER A 239 -27.88 54.46 16.68
C SER A 239 -27.15 53.13 16.48
N HIS A 240 -27.58 52.34 15.49
CA HIS A 240 -26.97 51.07 15.09
C HIS A 240 -26.34 51.21 13.69
N PRO A 241 -25.20 50.59 13.35
CA PRO A 241 -24.52 50.82 12.07
C PRO A 241 -25.17 50.18 10.82
N HIS A 242 -26.20 49.34 10.96
CA HIS A 242 -26.88 48.66 9.84
C HIS A 242 -28.38 48.39 10.17
N SER A 243 -29.31 48.77 9.28
CA SER A 243 -30.79 48.58 9.35
C SER A 243 -31.23 47.28 8.62
N MET A 244 -32.44 46.65 8.73
CA MET A 244 -33.83 47.16 8.63
C MET A 244 -34.94 46.06 8.86
N PHE A 245 -36.09 46.41 9.50
CA PHE A 245 -37.52 45.89 9.60
C PHE A 245 -37.90 44.37 9.71
N THR A 246 -39.08 43.85 10.18
CA THR A 246 -40.53 44.25 10.24
C THR A 246 -41.33 43.57 11.39
N SER A 247 -42.55 44.07 11.62
CA SER A 247 -43.69 43.77 12.54
C SER A 247 -44.24 42.35 12.72
N GLY A 248 -44.91 42.08 13.86
CA GLY A 248 -46.00 41.09 13.99
C GLY A 248 -46.36 40.57 15.41
N ASP A 249 -47.45 41.11 15.96
CA ASP A 249 -48.49 40.57 16.87
C ASP A 249 -48.27 39.87 18.24
N SER A 250 -48.95 40.48 19.22
CA SER A 250 -49.59 40.07 20.49
C SER A 250 -49.72 38.61 20.93
N LEU A 251 -49.44 38.34 22.22
CA LEU A 251 -50.38 38.03 23.35
C LEU A 251 -49.66 37.23 24.46
N GLY A 252 -49.98 37.48 25.74
CA GLY A 252 -49.86 36.43 26.78
C GLY A 252 -49.09 36.74 28.08
N ASN A 253 -49.60 37.69 28.87
CA ASN A 253 -49.82 37.61 30.33
C ASN A 253 -49.23 36.41 31.14
N GLN A 254 -48.38 36.65 32.16
CA GLN A 254 -48.63 36.49 33.62
C GLN A 254 -47.37 36.26 34.50
N ASN A 255 -47.28 37.11 35.54
CA ASN A 255 -46.90 36.87 36.96
C ASN A 255 -45.45 36.45 37.31
N ALA A 256 -44.65 37.34 37.93
CA ALA A 256 -44.43 37.53 39.39
C ALA A 256 -43.53 36.43 40.00
N CYS A 257 -42.45 36.68 40.75
CA CYS A 257 -42.23 37.69 41.78
C CYS A 257 -40.72 37.98 41.97
N LYS A 258 -40.39 39.17 42.52
CA LYS A 258 -39.04 39.71 42.76
C LYS A 258 -38.66 39.64 44.25
N ILE A 259 -37.39 39.23 44.49
CA ILE A 259 -36.31 39.92 45.23
C ILE A 259 -36.53 40.32 46.71
N ALA A 260 -35.54 40.02 47.56
CA ALA A 260 -34.80 41.04 48.33
C ALA A 260 -33.70 40.45 49.21
N VAL A 261 -32.44 40.90 49.03
CA VAL A 261 -31.52 41.22 50.14
C VAL A 261 -30.50 42.28 49.67
N LYS A 262 -30.32 43.37 50.45
CA LYS A 262 -29.01 43.92 50.83
C LYS A 262 -29.08 45.15 51.76
N GLY A 263 -28.49 44.99 52.95
CA GLY A 263 -27.42 45.85 53.50
C GLY A 263 -27.76 47.13 54.29
N LYS A 264 -27.17 47.30 55.49
CA LYS A 264 -25.98 48.17 55.79
C LYS A 264 -25.90 48.69 57.27
N THR A 265 -24.68 48.61 57.84
CA THR A 265 -23.92 49.49 58.82
C THR A 265 -24.54 50.12 60.08
N TYR A 266 -23.83 50.11 61.24
CA TYR A 266 -23.04 51.25 61.82
C TYR A 266 -22.42 50.93 63.24
N LEU A 267 -21.41 51.74 63.62
CA LEU A 267 -20.52 51.73 64.80
C LEU A 267 -21.12 52.21 66.15
N GLY A 268 -20.52 51.86 67.30
CA GLY A 268 -20.58 52.65 68.56
C GLY A 268 -20.31 51.90 69.89
N LYS A 269 -19.45 52.46 70.77
CA LYS A 269 -18.90 51.94 72.06
C LYS A 269 -19.81 52.14 73.30
N PHE A 270 -19.67 51.32 74.37
CA PHE A 270 -19.16 51.65 75.75
C PHE A 270 -19.57 50.64 76.88
N ASN A 271 -18.74 50.64 77.96
CA ASN A 271 -18.60 49.80 79.18
C ASN A 271 -19.82 49.53 80.09
N LEU A 272 -19.79 48.44 80.89
CA LEU A 272 -19.58 48.46 82.37
C LEU A 272 -19.47 47.04 83.00
N SER A 273 -18.62 46.92 84.02
CA SER A 273 -18.27 45.72 84.82
C SER A 273 -19.26 45.39 85.93
N ILE A 274 -19.45 44.11 86.30
CA ILE A 274 -19.86 43.68 87.68
C ILE A 274 -19.24 42.31 88.06
N TYR A 275 -18.48 42.36 89.16
CA TYR A 275 -18.17 41.40 90.25
C TYR A 275 -18.23 39.87 90.13
N THR A 276 -17.15 39.29 90.66
CA THR A 276 -16.86 37.89 91.03
C THR A 276 -17.59 37.41 92.30
N ILE A 277 -17.93 36.11 92.34
CA ILE A 277 -17.94 35.28 93.56
C ILE A 277 -17.24 33.96 93.23
N SER A 278 -16.18 33.66 93.98
CA SER A 278 -15.50 32.36 94.06
C SER A 278 -16.28 31.43 94.99
N GLU A 279 -16.33 30.14 94.69
CA GLU A 279 -15.61 29.13 95.48
C GLU A 279 -15.78 27.69 94.97
N ILE A 280 -14.64 27.02 94.88
CA ILE A 280 -14.36 25.60 95.17
C ILE A 280 -14.94 24.52 94.22
N CYS A 281 -14.12 24.16 93.23
CA CYS A 281 -13.75 22.77 92.95
C CYS A 281 -12.30 22.79 92.44
N SER A 282 -11.36 22.19 93.17
CA SER A 282 -10.02 21.93 92.64
C SER A 282 -10.16 21.09 91.37
N PRO A 283 -9.62 21.49 90.21
CA PRO A 283 -9.55 20.55 89.10
C PRO A 283 -8.56 19.47 89.51
N ILE A 284 -9.03 18.24 89.64
CA ILE A 284 -8.16 17.08 89.42
C ILE A 284 -7.49 17.38 88.08
N ALA A 285 -6.16 17.48 88.06
CA ALA A 285 -5.42 17.73 86.82
C ALA A 285 -5.93 16.72 85.79
N ALA A 286 -6.59 17.21 84.74
CA ALA A 286 -7.09 16.35 83.68
C ALA A 286 -5.87 15.61 83.12
N ILE A 287 -5.93 14.28 83.13
CA ILE A 287 -4.88 13.45 82.52
C ILE A 287 -4.83 13.84 81.04
N THR A 288 -3.75 14.49 80.65
CA THR A 288 -3.51 14.99 79.29
C THR A 288 -2.33 14.23 78.71
N CYS A 289 -2.45 13.87 77.43
CA CYS A 289 -1.36 13.25 76.69
C CYS A 289 -0.55 14.30 75.92
N PRO A 290 0.69 14.00 75.53
CA PRO A 290 1.47 14.88 74.66
C PRO A 290 0.72 15.21 73.36
N VAL A 291 0.81 16.46 72.88
CA VAL A 291 0.21 16.88 71.62
C VAL A 291 0.74 16.05 70.46
N LEU A 292 -0.15 15.52 69.63
CA LEU A 292 0.21 14.78 68.42
C LEU A 292 0.19 15.72 67.20
N SER A 293 1.13 15.50 66.29
CA SER A 293 1.18 16.14 64.96
C SER A 293 0.96 15.09 63.87
N ALA A 294 0.46 15.53 62.71
CA ALA A 294 0.38 14.66 61.55
C ALA A 294 1.78 14.15 61.13
N PRO A 295 1.90 12.88 60.70
CA PRO A 295 3.14 12.37 60.13
C PRO A 295 3.45 13.08 58.80
N GLU A 296 4.72 13.05 58.40
CA GLU A 296 5.13 13.58 57.09
C GLU A 296 4.34 12.87 55.96
N GLN A 297 3.83 13.64 54.98
CA GLN A 297 2.93 13.14 53.92
C GLN A 297 1.65 12.46 54.44
N GLY A 298 1.18 12.82 55.64
CA GLY A 298 -0.07 12.33 56.21
C GLY A 298 -0.94 13.41 56.84
N GLU A 299 -2.12 12.98 57.27
CA GLU A 299 -3.16 13.79 57.91
C GLU A 299 -3.52 13.19 59.28
N LEU A 300 -3.97 14.07 60.19
CA LEU A 300 -4.35 13.71 61.55
C LEU A 300 -5.76 14.22 61.82
N ASN A 301 -6.65 13.34 62.25
CA ASN A 301 -8.01 13.69 62.66
C ASN A 301 -8.26 13.22 64.10
N CYS A 302 -8.45 14.17 65.02
CA CYS A 302 -8.61 13.89 66.44
C CYS A 302 -10.01 14.25 66.95
N SER A 303 -10.56 13.40 67.81
CA SER A 303 -11.78 13.65 68.58
C SER A 303 -11.44 13.89 70.05
N HIS A 304 -11.89 15.03 70.57
CA HIS A 304 -11.59 15.49 71.94
C HIS A 304 -12.89 15.65 72.74
N LEU A 305 -13.28 14.62 73.50
CA LEU A 305 -14.53 14.66 74.29
C LEU A 305 -14.43 15.49 75.58
N HIS A 306 -13.25 15.54 76.19
CA HIS A 306 -13.04 16.15 77.53
C HIS A 306 -11.96 17.24 77.53
N GLY A 307 -11.72 17.87 76.37
CA GLY A 307 -10.66 18.87 76.15
C GLY A 307 -9.51 18.35 75.28
N ASP A 308 -8.73 19.27 74.72
CA ASP A 308 -7.67 18.97 73.74
C ASP A 308 -6.66 17.97 74.31
N PHE A 309 -6.50 16.83 73.63
CA PHE A 309 -5.60 15.73 74.01
C PHE A 309 -5.78 15.20 75.45
N ALA A 310 -6.97 15.35 76.04
CA ALA A 310 -7.33 14.80 77.35
C ALA A 310 -7.64 13.28 77.29
N PHE A 311 -7.68 12.62 78.44
CA PHE A 311 -8.04 11.20 78.60
C PHE A 311 -9.28 10.80 77.77
N GLY A 312 -9.14 9.73 76.99
CA GLY A 312 -10.15 9.26 76.03
C GLY A 312 -10.15 9.98 74.67
N SER A 313 -9.24 10.94 74.44
CA SER A 313 -9.03 11.50 73.09
C SER A 313 -8.54 10.40 72.14
N THR A 314 -9.14 10.33 70.96
CA THR A 314 -8.76 9.38 69.91
C THR A 314 -8.32 10.14 68.67
N CYS A 315 -7.13 9.83 68.17
CA CYS A 315 -6.57 10.43 66.96
C CYS A 315 -6.36 9.35 65.90
N ALA A 316 -7.03 9.51 64.76
CA ALA A 316 -6.87 8.67 63.59
C ALA A 316 -5.87 9.29 62.60
N PHE A 317 -5.08 8.43 61.97
CA PHE A 317 -4.03 8.82 61.03
C PHE A 317 -4.35 8.29 59.64
N SER A 318 -4.12 9.11 58.63
CA SER A 318 -4.25 8.71 57.22
C SER A 318 -3.09 9.27 56.41
N CYS A 319 -2.69 8.57 55.36
CA CYS A 319 -1.62 9.04 54.46
C CYS A 319 -2.19 9.68 53.20
N GLN A 320 -1.42 10.59 52.61
CA GLN A 320 -1.73 11.15 51.30
C GLN A 320 -1.68 10.05 50.23
N MET A 321 -2.36 10.28 49.10
CA MET A 321 -2.41 9.32 48.00
C MET A 321 -1.00 8.90 47.54
N GLY A 322 -0.76 7.58 47.44
CA GLY A 322 0.53 7.01 47.04
C GLY A 322 1.50 6.73 48.20
N PHE A 323 1.07 6.96 49.44
CA PHE A 323 1.79 6.60 50.65
C PHE A 323 0.94 5.64 51.51
N ALA A 324 1.57 4.61 52.06
CA ALA A 324 0.96 3.62 52.93
C ALA A 324 1.29 3.90 54.40
N LEU A 325 0.29 3.75 55.27
CA LEU A 325 0.46 3.92 56.71
C LEU A 325 1.17 2.70 57.31
N VAL A 326 2.33 2.93 57.92
CA VAL A 326 3.08 1.92 58.67
C VAL A 326 2.98 2.23 60.15
N GLY A 327 2.17 1.45 60.86
CA GLY A 327 1.90 1.61 62.29
C GLY A 327 0.40 1.51 62.62
N PRO A 328 -0.02 1.91 63.84
CA PRO A 328 -1.42 1.88 64.23
C PRO A 328 -2.25 2.96 63.52
N GLU A 329 -3.42 2.60 63.00
CA GLU A 329 -4.37 3.52 62.31
C GLU A 329 -4.97 4.58 63.24
N SER A 330 -5.01 4.30 64.54
CA SER A 330 -5.47 5.24 65.56
C SER A 330 -4.73 5.06 66.87
N ARG A 331 -4.64 6.15 67.64
CA ARG A 331 -4.06 6.17 68.98
C ARG A 331 -5.05 6.80 69.95
N GLU A 332 -5.08 6.27 71.16
CA GLU A 332 -5.98 6.71 72.24
C GLU A 332 -5.18 7.18 73.45
N CYS A 333 -5.61 8.28 74.08
CA CYS A 333 -5.01 8.80 75.30
C CYS A 333 -5.49 8.02 76.52
N THR A 334 -4.59 7.25 77.14
CA THR A 334 -4.91 6.35 78.26
C THR A 334 -4.92 7.06 79.62
N ALA A 335 -5.47 6.39 80.65
CA ALA A 335 -5.52 6.89 82.04
C ALA A 335 -4.12 7.10 82.66
N THR A 336 -3.05 6.72 81.97
CA THR A 336 -1.66 6.94 82.39
C THR A 336 -1.03 8.21 81.80
N GLY A 337 -1.78 8.98 81.00
CA GLY A 337 -1.27 10.17 80.30
C GLY A 337 -0.36 9.84 79.11
N LYS A 338 -0.47 8.62 78.56
CA LYS A 338 0.30 8.15 77.40
C LYS A 338 -0.64 7.68 76.28
N TRP A 339 -0.20 7.89 75.05
CA TRP A 339 -0.85 7.35 73.86
C TRP A 339 -0.62 5.85 73.72
N THR A 340 -1.61 5.13 73.19
CA THR A 340 -1.47 3.73 72.78
C THR A 340 -0.58 3.59 71.54
N GLY A 341 0.16 2.49 71.47
CA GLY A 341 1.02 2.13 70.32
C GLY A 341 2.17 3.11 70.04
N ASP A 342 2.96 2.78 69.02
CA ASP A 342 4.03 3.66 68.51
C ASP A 342 3.46 4.70 67.54
N ALA A 343 4.23 5.75 67.25
CA ALA A 343 3.83 6.76 66.27
C ALA A 343 3.85 6.15 64.85
N PRO A 344 2.73 6.20 64.09
CA PRO A 344 2.71 5.71 62.73
C PRO A 344 3.45 6.66 61.79
N ARG A 345 3.93 6.14 60.65
CA ARG A 345 4.59 6.91 59.59
C ARG A 345 4.00 6.56 58.23
N CYS A 346 4.09 7.49 57.28
CA CYS A 346 3.69 7.26 55.90
C CYS A 346 4.92 6.91 55.06
N GLU A 347 4.93 5.75 54.41
CA GLU A 347 5.99 5.33 53.50
C GLU A 347 5.44 5.27 52.07
N ALA A 348 6.24 5.67 51.08
CA ALA A 348 5.81 5.64 49.68
C ALA A 348 5.52 4.20 49.24
N VAL A 349 4.42 3.99 48.51
CA VAL A 349 4.03 2.66 48.00
C VAL A 349 5.10 2.16 47.02
N VAL A 350 5.53 0.92 47.18
CA VAL A 350 6.60 0.30 46.37
C VAL A 350 5.99 -0.49 45.20
N CYS A 351 6.47 -0.27 43.99
CA CYS A 351 6.15 -1.06 42.80
C CYS A 351 7.17 -2.18 42.57
N PRO A 352 6.83 -3.23 41.79
CA PRO A 352 7.78 -4.26 41.38
C PRO A 352 9.03 -3.66 40.71
N VAL A 353 10.19 -4.22 41.01
CA VAL A 353 11.46 -3.79 40.38
C VAL A 353 11.43 -4.17 38.89
N LEU A 354 11.73 -3.21 38.02
CA LEU A 354 11.84 -3.43 36.57
C LEU A 354 13.29 -3.64 36.15
N SER A 355 13.49 -4.29 35.01
CA SER A 355 14.78 -4.48 34.34
C SER A 355 14.71 -4.04 32.89
N ALA A 356 15.87 -3.70 32.31
CA ALA A 356 15.94 -3.36 30.89
C ALA A 356 15.53 -4.57 30.02
N PRO A 357 14.81 -4.35 28.91
CA PRO A 357 14.46 -5.40 27.97
C PRO A 357 15.67 -5.91 27.20
N ASP A 358 15.59 -7.14 26.68
CA ASP A 358 16.65 -7.70 25.84
C ASP A 358 16.89 -6.81 24.62
N GLN A 359 18.16 -6.53 24.31
CA GLN A 359 18.58 -5.56 23.26
C GLN A 359 18.05 -4.14 23.49
N GLY A 360 17.74 -3.76 24.74
CA GLY A 360 17.33 -2.42 25.12
C GLY A 360 18.00 -1.87 26.37
N GLU A 361 17.70 -0.61 26.65
CA GLU A 361 18.22 0.17 27.78
C GLU A 361 17.05 0.78 28.57
N MET A 362 17.24 0.95 29.88
CA MET A 362 16.23 1.50 30.79
C MET A 362 16.85 2.59 31.66
N HIS A 363 16.19 3.74 31.73
CA HIS A 363 16.57 4.87 32.57
C HIS A 363 15.42 5.26 33.49
N CYS A 364 15.63 5.18 34.81
CA CYS A 364 14.61 5.49 35.80
C CYS A 364 14.94 6.74 36.62
N SER A 365 13.91 7.52 36.92
CA SER A 365 13.93 8.63 37.88
C SER A 365 13.08 8.28 39.10
N HIS A 366 13.69 8.32 40.29
CA HIS A 366 13.09 7.90 41.55
C HIS A 366 12.92 9.10 42.50
N LEU A 367 11.68 9.52 42.77
CA LEU A 367 11.40 10.69 43.61
C LEU A 367 11.43 10.40 45.12
N HIS A 368 10.84 9.27 45.54
CA HIS A 368 10.60 8.94 46.95
C HIS A 368 11.32 7.64 47.40
N GLY A 369 12.23 7.13 46.57
CA GLY A 369 12.92 5.86 46.77
C GLY A 369 12.91 5.00 45.50
N ASN A 370 13.74 3.97 45.46
CA ASN A 370 13.85 3.10 44.28
C ASN A 370 12.53 2.38 44.01
N PHE A 371 11.98 2.60 42.82
CA PHE A 371 10.73 2.00 42.34
C PHE A 371 9.51 2.28 43.25
N THR A 372 9.46 3.43 43.92
CA THR A 372 8.30 3.88 44.71
C THR A 372 7.33 4.74 43.89
N PHE A 373 6.15 5.02 44.43
CA PHE A 373 5.12 5.91 43.86
C PHE A 373 5.72 7.17 43.22
N GLY A 374 5.31 7.46 41.98
CA GLY A 374 5.83 8.56 41.18
C GLY A 374 7.19 8.30 40.52
N SER A 375 7.77 7.11 40.66
CA SER A 375 8.94 6.70 39.87
C SER A 375 8.55 6.56 38.40
N THR A 376 9.39 7.08 37.51
CA THR A 376 9.20 6.97 36.05
C THR A 376 10.40 6.25 35.44
N CYS A 377 10.15 5.23 34.62
CA CYS A 377 11.18 4.50 33.89
C CYS A 377 10.94 4.64 32.39
N ALA A 378 11.94 5.13 31.65
CA ALA A 378 11.94 5.24 30.20
C ALA A 378 12.76 4.11 29.57
N PHE A 379 12.26 3.58 28.46
CA PHE A 379 12.84 2.44 27.74
C PHE A 379 13.25 2.85 26.34
N SER A 380 14.36 2.29 25.87
CA SER A 380 14.83 2.49 24.49
C SER A 380 15.49 1.21 23.98
N CYS A 381 15.54 1.05 22.66
CA CYS A 381 16.19 -0.11 22.04
C CYS A 381 17.56 0.24 21.47
N GLN A 382 18.44 -0.74 21.43
CA GLN A 382 19.74 -0.62 20.77
C GLN A 382 19.55 -0.40 19.27
N LYS A 383 20.58 0.15 18.61
CA LYS A 383 20.55 0.44 17.17
C LYS A 383 20.20 -0.82 16.37
N GLY A 384 19.20 -0.72 15.48
CA GLY A 384 18.73 -1.85 14.67
C GLY A 384 17.52 -2.57 15.22
N PHE A 385 17.03 -2.16 16.40
CA PHE A 385 15.85 -2.71 17.05
C PHE A 385 14.81 -1.61 17.29
N ALA A 386 13.54 -1.95 17.11
CA ALA A 386 12.39 -1.09 17.36
C ALA A 386 11.72 -1.45 18.69
N LEU A 387 11.31 -0.42 19.44
CA LEU A 387 10.60 -0.59 20.71
C LEU A 387 9.13 -0.91 20.47
N MET A 388 8.69 -2.06 20.96
CA MET A 388 7.31 -2.52 20.87
C MET A 388 6.64 -2.33 22.23
N GLY A 389 5.86 -1.25 22.35
CA GLY A 389 5.13 -0.89 23.57
C GLY A 389 5.35 0.58 23.97
N PRO A 390 4.87 0.98 25.16
CA PRO A 390 5.03 2.35 25.65
C PRO A 390 6.50 2.67 25.95
N GLU A 391 6.93 3.90 25.62
CA GLU A 391 8.30 4.37 25.87
C GLU A 391 8.60 4.63 27.36
N SER A 392 7.57 4.79 28.20
CA SER A 392 7.73 5.05 29.62
C SER A 392 6.62 4.47 30.47
N HIS A 393 6.98 4.11 31.70
CA HIS A 393 6.07 3.62 32.74
C HIS A 393 6.21 4.43 34.02
N GLU A 394 5.10 4.58 34.74
CA GLU A 394 5.03 5.28 36.01
C GLU A 394 4.50 4.37 37.12
N CYS A 395 5.09 4.45 38.32
CA CYS A 395 4.63 3.72 39.49
C CYS A 395 3.42 4.43 40.12
N THR A 396 2.27 3.75 40.11
CA THR A 396 0.99 4.31 40.56
C THR A 396 0.75 4.15 42.06
N ALA A 397 -0.23 4.87 42.60
CA ALA A 397 -0.57 4.84 44.02
C ALA A 397 -1.06 3.47 44.53
N THR A 398 -1.43 2.57 43.62
CA THR A 398 -1.84 1.19 43.92
C THR A 398 -0.66 0.21 44.00
N GLY A 399 0.57 0.67 43.75
CA GLY A 399 1.77 -0.19 43.74
C GLY A 399 1.94 -1.01 42.46
N THR A 400 1.34 -0.56 41.36
CA THR A 400 1.45 -1.18 40.04
C THR A 400 2.01 -0.19 39.03
N TRP A 401 2.74 -0.68 38.03
CA TRP A 401 3.16 0.14 36.89
C TRP A 401 1.99 0.41 35.94
N THR A 402 2.09 1.49 35.16
CA THR A 402 1.09 1.82 34.13
C THR A 402 1.01 0.82 32.98
N GLY A 403 2.00 -0.06 32.83
CA GLY A 403 2.01 -1.14 31.84
C GLY A 403 3.13 -2.16 32.09
N ASP A 404 3.16 -3.19 31.26
CA ASP A 404 4.21 -4.21 31.24
C ASP A 404 5.44 -3.74 30.46
N ILE A 405 6.62 -4.26 30.82
CA ILE A 405 7.90 -3.89 30.19
C ILE A 405 7.83 -4.08 28.66
N PRO A 406 8.15 -3.06 27.84
CA PRO A 406 8.15 -3.18 26.39
C PRO A 406 9.30 -4.07 25.90
N HIS A 407 9.19 -4.65 24.72
CA HIS A 407 10.24 -5.50 24.14
C HIS A 407 10.83 -4.89 22.87
N CYS A 408 12.08 -5.24 22.57
CA CYS A 408 12.80 -4.76 21.38
C CYS A 408 12.79 -5.83 20.28
N GLU A 409 12.31 -5.48 19.09
CA GLU A 409 12.29 -6.36 17.92
C GLU A 409 13.26 -5.86 16.84
N ALA A 410 14.01 -6.78 16.20
CA ALA A 410 14.91 -6.40 15.12
C ALA A 410 14.12 -5.82 13.94
N ILE A 411 14.59 -4.71 13.38
CA ILE A 411 13.91 -4.02 12.29
C ILE A 411 13.91 -4.93 11.04
N ALA A 412 12.73 -5.22 10.49
CA ALA A 412 12.57 -6.08 9.33
C ALA A 412 12.70 -5.30 8.02
N CYS A 413 13.43 -5.86 7.05
CA CYS A 413 13.45 -5.39 5.67
C CYS A 413 12.47 -6.18 4.79
N PRO A 414 12.06 -5.64 3.63
CA PRO A 414 11.25 -6.38 2.66
C PRO A 414 11.90 -7.71 2.30
N VAL A 415 11.10 -8.78 2.29
CA VAL A 415 11.58 -10.12 1.93
C VAL A 415 12.11 -10.12 0.50
N LEU A 416 13.34 -10.58 0.32
CA LEU A 416 13.96 -10.71 -1.00
C LEU A 416 13.63 -12.06 -1.62
N ARG A 417 13.56 -12.08 -2.96
CA ARG A 417 13.42 -13.28 -3.76
C ARG A 417 14.60 -13.41 -4.71
N ALA A 418 14.91 -14.64 -5.10
CA ALA A 418 15.89 -14.89 -6.14
C ALA A 418 15.45 -14.22 -7.46
N PRO A 419 16.37 -13.57 -8.20
CA PRO A 419 16.07 -13.05 -9.53
C PRO A 419 15.65 -14.17 -10.48
N ASP A 420 14.88 -13.84 -11.51
CA ASP A 420 14.56 -14.80 -12.57
C ASP A 420 15.87 -15.29 -13.22
N GLN A 421 16.04 -16.61 -13.35
CA GLN A 421 17.30 -17.24 -13.79
C GLN A 421 18.51 -16.92 -12.89
N GLY A 422 18.27 -16.73 -11.58
CA GLY A 422 19.31 -16.56 -10.57
C GLY A 422 18.97 -17.25 -9.25
N ASP A 423 19.93 -17.19 -8.33
CA ASP A 423 19.86 -17.73 -6.98
C ASP A 423 20.09 -16.61 -5.95
N LEU A 424 19.56 -16.82 -4.75
CA LEU A 424 19.68 -15.93 -3.61
C LEU A 424 20.21 -16.72 -2.41
N ASN A 425 21.29 -16.23 -1.79
CA ASN A 425 21.83 -16.81 -0.58
C ASN A 425 21.93 -15.73 0.51
N CYS A 426 21.25 -15.94 1.63
CA CYS A 426 21.18 -14.96 2.70
C CYS A 426 21.74 -15.50 4.02
N SER A 427 22.42 -14.63 4.77
CA SER A 427 22.82 -14.85 6.15
C SER A 427 22.02 -13.94 7.08
N HIS A 428 21.28 -14.55 8.01
CA HIS A 428 20.38 -13.87 8.95
C HIS A 428 20.91 -13.96 10.38
N LEU A 429 21.14 -12.81 11.03
CA LEU A 429 21.73 -12.76 12.37
C LEU A 429 20.66 -12.67 13.48
N HIS A 430 19.61 -11.88 13.25
CA HIS A 430 18.57 -11.55 14.24
C HIS A 430 17.16 -11.96 13.77
N GLY A 431 17.07 -12.96 12.87
CA GLY A 431 15.83 -13.40 12.23
C GLY A 431 15.81 -13.14 10.71
N ASP A 432 14.85 -13.76 10.02
CA ASP A 432 14.78 -13.74 8.56
C ASP A 432 14.56 -12.32 8.04
N PHE A 433 15.48 -11.86 7.19
CA PHE A 433 15.46 -10.54 6.55
C PHE A 433 15.40 -9.35 7.53
N THR A 434 15.93 -9.51 8.75
CA THR A 434 16.03 -8.41 9.73
C THR A 434 17.37 -7.68 9.67
N PHE A 435 17.48 -6.56 10.39
CA PHE A 435 18.67 -5.70 10.46
C PHE A 435 19.98 -6.49 10.56
N GLY A 436 20.94 -6.15 9.70
CA GLY A 436 22.22 -6.85 9.57
C GLY A 436 22.17 -8.14 8.74
N SER A 437 21.02 -8.51 8.18
CA SER A 437 20.95 -9.58 7.17
C SER A 437 21.70 -9.17 5.90
N VAL A 438 22.51 -10.08 5.37
CA VAL A 438 23.25 -9.89 4.11
C VAL A 438 22.83 -10.97 3.12
N CYS A 439 22.42 -10.55 1.94
CA CYS A 439 21.94 -11.43 0.87
C CYS A 439 22.79 -11.25 -0.39
N ALA A 440 23.39 -12.34 -0.87
CA ALA A 440 24.20 -12.40 -2.08
C ALA A 440 23.40 -13.01 -3.25
N PHE A 441 23.63 -12.47 -4.45
CA PHE A 441 22.93 -12.84 -5.68
C PHE A 441 23.88 -13.48 -6.67
N SER A 442 23.41 -14.49 -7.40
CA SER A 442 24.16 -15.10 -8.51
C SER A 442 23.23 -15.48 -9.65
N CYS A 443 23.70 -15.42 -10.89
CA CYS A 443 22.92 -15.83 -12.05
C CYS A 443 23.23 -17.26 -12.47
N HIS A 444 22.23 -17.93 -13.02
CA HIS A 444 22.37 -19.25 -13.63
C HIS A 444 23.25 -19.15 -14.89
N LYS A 445 23.77 -20.30 -15.33
CA LYS A 445 24.70 -20.37 -16.47
C LYS A 445 24.07 -19.75 -17.73
N GLY A 446 24.80 -18.86 -18.40
CA GLY A 446 24.36 -18.18 -19.62
C GLY A 446 23.67 -16.83 -19.38
N PHE A 447 23.61 -16.40 -18.12
CA PHE A 447 23.10 -15.10 -17.70
C PHE A 447 24.18 -14.33 -16.91
N VAL A 448 24.15 -13.01 -17.00
CA VAL A 448 25.04 -12.08 -16.29
C VAL A 448 24.24 -11.26 -15.29
N LEU A 449 24.79 -11.08 -14.08
CA LEU A 449 24.19 -10.27 -13.03
C LEU A 449 24.35 -8.79 -13.35
N MET A 450 23.23 -8.08 -13.42
CA MET A 450 23.17 -6.64 -13.62
C MET A 450 22.76 -5.99 -12.29
N GLY A 451 23.68 -5.29 -11.66
CA GLY A 451 23.48 -4.64 -10.36
C GLY A 451 24.44 -5.15 -9.27
N PRO A 452 24.14 -4.91 -7.99
CA PRO A 452 25.02 -5.28 -6.89
C PRO A 452 25.05 -6.78 -6.61
N GLU A 453 26.23 -7.31 -6.28
CA GLU A 453 26.43 -8.73 -5.94
C GLU A 453 25.84 -9.12 -4.58
N SER A 454 25.67 -8.14 -3.68
CA SER A 454 25.07 -8.36 -2.36
C SER A 454 24.35 -7.13 -1.83
N ARG A 455 23.34 -7.35 -0.98
CA ARG A 455 22.59 -6.28 -0.29
C ARG A 455 22.56 -6.55 1.21
N GLU A 456 22.54 -5.49 2.00
CA GLU A 456 22.45 -5.55 3.47
C GLU A 456 21.19 -4.85 3.97
N CYS A 457 20.54 -5.41 4.99
CA CYS A 457 19.36 -4.83 5.63
C CYS A 457 19.79 -3.72 6.61
N ALA A 458 19.52 -2.47 6.24
CA ALA A 458 19.92 -1.29 7.01
C ALA A 458 18.96 -1.00 8.18
N VAL A 459 19.41 -0.14 9.10
CA VAL A 459 18.63 0.31 10.28
C VAL A 459 17.32 1.01 9.92
N THR A 460 17.20 1.51 8.69
CA THR A 460 15.98 2.13 8.17
C THR A 460 14.88 1.14 7.82
N GLY A 461 15.15 -0.18 7.88
CA GLY A 461 14.24 -1.22 7.38
C GLY A 461 14.22 -1.32 5.85
N THR A 462 15.27 -0.82 5.19
CA THR A 462 15.44 -0.90 3.73
C THR A 462 16.79 -1.52 3.39
N TRP A 463 16.85 -2.17 2.23
CA TRP A 463 18.11 -2.70 1.69
C TRP A 463 19.02 -1.56 1.18
N THR A 464 20.34 -1.74 1.29
CA THR A 464 21.35 -0.71 1.00
C THR A 464 21.43 -0.25 -0.46
N GLU A 465 21.03 -1.07 -1.42
CA GLU A 465 21.09 -0.78 -2.88
C GLU A 465 19.83 -1.32 -3.60
N ASP A 466 19.73 -1.14 -4.93
CA ASP A 466 18.61 -1.65 -5.75
C ASP A 466 18.69 -3.17 -5.98
N THR A 467 17.55 -3.79 -6.34
CA THR A 467 17.47 -5.24 -6.59
C THR A 467 18.17 -5.58 -7.93
N PRO A 468 19.19 -6.45 -7.96
CA PRO A 468 19.84 -6.85 -9.20
C PRO A 468 18.95 -7.82 -9.99
N HIS A 469 19.18 -7.92 -11.30
CA HIS A 469 18.51 -8.88 -12.19
C HIS A 469 19.50 -9.60 -13.09
N CYS A 470 19.10 -10.75 -13.62
CA CYS A 470 19.92 -11.56 -14.51
C CYS A 470 19.52 -11.32 -15.97
N GLU A 471 20.47 -10.97 -16.83
CA GLU A 471 20.25 -10.80 -18.27
C GLU A 471 20.94 -11.90 -19.07
N ALA A 472 20.25 -12.43 -20.08
CA ALA A 472 20.81 -13.45 -20.95
C ALA A 472 21.96 -12.88 -21.77
N ILE A 473 23.05 -13.64 -21.91
CA ILE A 473 24.21 -13.22 -22.70
C ILE A 473 23.80 -13.06 -24.17
N THR A 474 24.15 -11.93 -24.78
CA THR A 474 23.80 -11.61 -26.17
C THR A 474 24.90 -12.07 -27.13
N CYS A 475 24.50 -12.61 -28.29
CA CYS A 475 25.39 -12.91 -29.40
C CYS A 475 25.21 -11.90 -30.55
N PRO A 476 26.20 -11.76 -31.46
CA PRO A 476 26.08 -10.90 -32.64
C PRO A 476 24.85 -11.24 -33.47
N VAL A 477 24.13 -10.24 -33.99
CA VAL A 477 22.95 -10.49 -34.83
C VAL A 477 23.36 -11.19 -36.13
N LEU A 478 22.67 -12.27 -36.48
CA LEU A 478 22.88 -12.99 -37.73
C LEU A 478 21.89 -12.51 -38.80
N SER A 479 22.35 -12.45 -40.05
CA SER A 479 21.55 -12.14 -41.23
C SER A 479 21.51 -13.34 -42.18
N ALA A 480 20.45 -13.42 -42.99
CA ALA A 480 20.35 -14.45 -44.01
C ALA A 480 21.48 -14.32 -45.05
N PRO A 481 22.09 -15.44 -45.50
CA PRO A 481 23.08 -15.43 -46.56
C PRO A 481 22.46 -15.03 -47.90
N ASP A 482 23.25 -14.47 -48.81
CA ASP A 482 22.77 -14.11 -50.15
C ASP A 482 22.17 -15.33 -50.87
N GLN A 483 20.97 -15.18 -51.42
CA GLN A 483 20.19 -16.29 -52.00
C GLN A 483 19.83 -17.41 -51.01
N GLY A 484 19.71 -17.09 -49.73
CA GLY A 484 19.22 -18.00 -48.70
C GLY A 484 18.27 -17.35 -47.70
N GLU A 485 17.71 -18.18 -46.82
CA GLU A 485 16.80 -17.81 -45.75
C GLU A 485 17.41 -18.16 -44.38
N LEU A 486 16.99 -17.42 -43.36
CA LEU A 486 17.40 -17.61 -41.98
C LEU A 486 16.15 -17.81 -41.12
N ASN A 487 16.11 -18.91 -40.39
CA ASN A 487 15.04 -19.18 -39.43
C ASN A 487 15.64 -19.39 -38.04
N CYS A 488 15.33 -18.49 -37.11
CA CYS A 488 15.87 -18.52 -35.74
C CYS A 488 14.79 -18.82 -34.71
N SER A 489 15.14 -19.66 -33.74
CA SER A 489 14.41 -19.86 -32.50
C SER A 489 15.11 -19.12 -31.36
N HIS A 490 14.38 -18.23 -30.70
CA HIS A 490 14.89 -17.37 -29.63
C HIS A 490 14.21 -17.72 -28.31
N LEU A 491 14.95 -18.30 -27.37
CA LEU A 491 14.39 -18.79 -26.11
C LEU A 491 14.27 -17.69 -25.04
N HIS A 492 15.22 -16.76 -25.01
CA HIS A 492 15.34 -15.71 -23.99
C HIS A 492 15.52 -14.30 -24.59
N GLY A 493 14.88 -14.04 -25.74
CA GLY A 493 15.05 -12.80 -26.52
C GLY A 493 15.89 -12.97 -27.80
N GLY A 494 15.87 -11.96 -28.67
CA GLY A 494 16.52 -12.05 -29.98
C GLY A 494 18.03 -12.23 -29.88
N PHE A 495 18.55 -13.32 -30.46
CA PHE A 495 19.98 -13.64 -30.55
C PHE A 495 20.70 -13.73 -29.18
N THR A 496 20.03 -14.20 -28.13
CA THR A 496 20.61 -14.45 -26.80
C THR A 496 20.98 -15.91 -26.57
N PHE A 497 21.68 -16.22 -25.46
CA PHE A 497 22.15 -17.55 -25.07
C PHE A 497 21.08 -18.64 -25.27
N GLY A 498 21.46 -19.73 -25.95
CA GLY A 498 20.57 -20.82 -26.34
C GLY A 498 19.72 -20.56 -27.58
N SER A 499 19.83 -19.39 -28.23
CA SER A 499 19.21 -19.16 -29.55
C SER A 499 19.83 -20.07 -30.60
N THR A 500 18.99 -20.68 -31.43
CA THR A 500 19.43 -21.54 -32.54
C THR A 500 18.92 -20.98 -33.87
N CYS A 501 19.81 -20.79 -34.82
CA CYS A 501 19.49 -20.25 -36.15
C CYS A 501 19.84 -21.26 -37.24
N ALA A 502 18.84 -21.67 -38.02
CA ALA A 502 18.97 -22.59 -39.15
C ALA A 502 19.01 -21.83 -40.48
N PHE A 503 19.85 -22.31 -41.40
CA PHE A 503 20.11 -21.70 -42.70
C PHE A 503 19.60 -22.60 -43.83
N SER A 504 19.00 -22.00 -44.85
CA SER A 504 18.59 -22.69 -46.07
C SER A 504 18.89 -21.86 -47.31
N CYS A 505 19.03 -22.50 -48.48
CA CYS A 505 19.28 -21.80 -49.74
C CYS A 505 18.05 -21.85 -50.66
N HIS A 506 17.84 -20.79 -51.45
CA HIS A 506 16.82 -20.75 -52.47
C HIS A 506 17.09 -21.78 -53.58
N LYS A 507 16.05 -22.16 -54.34
CA LYS A 507 16.14 -23.17 -55.41
C LYS A 507 17.26 -22.84 -56.40
N GLY A 508 18.14 -23.81 -56.64
CA GLY A 508 19.28 -23.67 -57.55
C GLY A 508 20.62 -23.41 -56.85
N PHE A 509 20.63 -23.22 -55.52
CA PHE A 509 21.82 -22.99 -54.71
C PHE A 509 22.00 -24.09 -53.65
N VAL A 510 23.25 -24.39 -53.29
CA VAL A 510 23.63 -25.37 -52.26
C VAL A 510 24.24 -24.64 -51.07
N LEU A 511 23.83 -25.01 -49.85
CA LEU A 511 24.38 -24.45 -48.61
C LEU A 511 25.79 -25.01 -48.37
N MET A 512 26.75 -24.12 -48.20
CA MET A 512 28.14 -24.43 -47.89
C MET A 512 28.43 -23.95 -46.47
N GLY A 513 28.64 -24.89 -45.55
CA GLY A 513 28.85 -24.63 -44.12
C GLY A 513 27.82 -25.33 -43.23
N PRO A 514 27.73 -24.96 -41.94
CA PRO A 514 26.82 -25.60 -40.99
C PRO A 514 25.35 -25.27 -41.28
N GLU A 515 24.47 -26.25 -41.12
CA GLU A 515 23.01 -26.10 -41.32
C GLU A 515 22.36 -25.27 -40.20
N SER A 516 22.97 -25.22 -39.01
CA SER A 516 22.49 -24.42 -37.89
C SER A 516 23.62 -23.92 -36.99
N ARG A 517 23.39 -22.81 -36.29
CA ARG A 517 24.32 -22.22 -35.32
C ARG A 517 23.61 -21.92 -34.01
N GLU A 518 24.31 -22.05 -32.88
CA GLU A 518 23.80 -21.83 -31.54
C GLU A 518 24.59 -20.74 -30.79
N CYS A 519 23.90 -19.90 -30.02
CA CYS A 519 24.52 -18.87 -29.19
C CYS A 519 25.03 -19.46 -27.86
N THR A 520 26.35 -19.39 -27.64
CA THR A 520 27.03 -20.02 -26.50
C THR A 520 27.17 -19.09 -25.28
N VAL A 521 27.58 -19.65 -24.14
CA VAL A 521 27.80 -18.89 -22.88
C VAL A 521 28.89 -17.82 -22.98
N THR A 522 29.73 -17.85 -24.02
CA THR A 522 30.77 -16.84 -24.25
C THR A 522 30.27 -15.65 -25.08
N GLY A 523 28.99 -15.63 -25.48
CA GLY A 523 28.44 -14.59 -26.35
C GLY A 523 28.88 -14.73 -27.82
N THR A 524 29.30 -15.93 -28.23
CA THR A 524 29.70 -16.23 -29.61
C THR A 524 28.83 -17.34 -30.20
N TRP A 525 28.59 -17.29 -31.51
CA TRP A 525 27.95 -18.37 -32.24
C TRP A 525 28.88 -19.56 -32.43
N THR A 526 28.32 -20.76 -32.46
CA THR A 526 29.04 -21.96 -32.88
C THR A 526 29.44 -21.86 -34.36
N GLU A 527 30.62 -22.42 -34.71
CA GLU A 527 31.14 -22.54 -36.08
C GLU A 527 31.12 -21.23 -36.91
N ASP A 528 31.44 -21.29 -38.20
CA ASP A 528 31.47 -20.12 -39.10
C ASP A 528 30.14 -19.92 -39.85
N THR A 529 29.90 -18.70 -40.37
CA THR A 529 28.65 -18.37 -41.09
C THR A 529 28.60 -19.10 -42.45
N PRO A 530 27.53 -19.87 -42.76
CA PRO A 530 27.40 -20.56 -44.04
C PRO A 530 27.03 -19.61 -45.20
N HIS A 531 27.30 -20.01 -46.44
CA HIS A 531 26.91 -19.27 -47.64
C HIS A 531 26.25 -20.17 -48.70
N CYS A 532 25.49 -19.59 -49.64
CA CYS A 532 24.83 -20.32 -50.72
C CYS A 532 25.62 -20.23 -52.03
N GLU A 533 25.89 -21.36 -52.69
CA GLU A 533 26.60 -21.41 -53.97
C GLU A 533 25.70 -21.99 -55.09
N GLY A 534 25.64 -21.31 -56.24
CA GLY A 534 24.74 -21.68 -57.33
C GLY A 534 25.21 -22.91 -58.12
N ARG A 535 24.30 -23.84 -58.42
CA ARG A 535 24.51 -24.83 -59.47
C ARG A 535 24.12 -24.25 -60.82
N ALA A 536 25.04 -24.30 -61.79
CA ALA A 536 24.73 -24.02 -63.19
C ALA A 536 23.74 -25.05 -63.74
N ALA A 537 22.46 -24.70 -63.77
CA ALA A 537 21.43 -25.44 -64.47
C ALA A 537 21.24 -24.84 -65.87
N ALA A 538 21.64 -25.58 -66.89
CA ALA A 538 21.34 -25.29 -68.28
C ALA A 538 19.81 -25.26 -68.48
N THR A 539 19.26 -24.10 -68.80
CA THR A 539 17.87 -23.97 -69.22
C THR A 539 17.76 -24.30 -70.70
N THR A 540 17.40 -25.54 -71.03
CA THR A 540 16.85 -25.91 -72.34
C THR A 540 15.35 -25.59 -72.33
N GLN A 541 14.95 -24.50 -73.00
CA GLN A 541 13.61 -24.41 -73.57
C GLN A 541 13.70 -24.84 -75.02
N ASP A 542 13.05 -25.95 -75.37
CA ASP A 542 13.01 -26.47 -76.73
C ASP A 542 12.03 -25.65 -77.59
N PHE A 543 12.56 -24.91 -78.55
CA PHE A 543 11.78 -24.24 -79.59
C PHE A 543 11.64 -25.20 -80.79
N THR A 544 10.41 -25.62 -81.11
CA THR A 544 10.13 -26.55 -82.22
C THR A 544 9.90 -25.80 -83.55
N PHE A 545 9.98 -26.54 -84.66
CA PHE A 545 9.76 -26.03 -86.02
C PHE A 545 8.44 -25.25 -86.14
N GLY A 546 8.49 -24.02 -86.66
CA GLY A 546 7.34 -23.12 -86.78
C GLY A 546 7.14 -22.17 -85.60
N SER A 547 7.96 -22.25 -84.54
CA SER A 547 7.93 -21.27 -83.45
C SER A 547 8.32 -19.89 -83.96
N THR A 548 7.46 -18.88 -83.75
CA THR A 548 7.67 -17.49 -84.17
C THR A 548 7.80 -16.56 -82.96
N CYS A 549 8.85 -15.76 -82.91
CA CYS A 549 9.09 -14.75 -81.87
C CYS A 549 9.05 -13.36 -82.48
N ALA A 550 8.23 -12.46 -81.92
CA ALA A 550 8.15 -11.05 -82.34
C ALA A 550 8.97 -10.15 -81.40
N PHE A 551 9.67 -9.17 -81.98
CA PHE A 551 10.58 -8.26 -81.28
C PHE A 551 10.08 -6.82 -81.41
N SER A 552 10.05 -6.09 -80.30
CA SER A 552 9.68 -4.68 -80.25
C SER A 552 10.64 -3.90 -79.36
N CYS A 553 10.92 -2.64 -79.70
CA CYS A 553 11.76 -1.73 -78.90
C CYS A 553 10.89 -0.74 -78.12
N GLN A 554 11.40 -0.27 -76.98
CA GLN A 554 10.76 0.80 -76.19
C GLN A 554 10.81 2.15 -76.94
N MET A 555 9.83 3.02 -76.66
CA MET A 555 9.68 4.35 -77.27
C MET A 555 11.00 5.15 -77.24
N GLY A 556 11.49 5.57 -78.41
CA GLY A 556 12.76 6.31 -78.56
C GLY A 556 13.92 5.50 -79.16
N PHE A 557 13.74 4.20 -79.41
CA PHE A 557 14.72 3.34 -80.07
C PHE A 557 14.12 2.68 -81.33
N ALA A 558 14.88 2.62 -82.42
CA ALA A 558 14.46 1.93 -83.63
C ALA A 558 14.96 0.48 -83.62
N LEU A 559 14.07 -0.48 -83.91
CA LEU A 559 14.43 -1.88 -84.10
C LEU A 559 15.17 -2.02 -85.44
N MET A 560 16.44 -2.39 -85.37
CA MET A 560 17.29 -2.65 -86.53
C MET A 560 17.43 -4.16 -86.70
N GLY A 561 16.74 -4.71 -87.70
CA GLY A 561 16.67 -6.15 -87.97
C GLY A 561 15.22 -6.58 -88.20
N SER A 562 14.99 -7.89 -88.30
CA SER A 562 13.64 -8.44 -88.47
C SER A 562 12.81 -8.31 -87.19
N ASP A 563 11.59 -7.81 -87.33
CA ASP A 563 10.60 -7.65 -86.25
C ASP A 563 9.98 -8.97 -85.77
N SER A 564 10.25 -10.05 -86.50
CA SER A 564 9.89 -11.41 -86.12
C SER A 564 10.90 -12.41 -86.66
N ARG A 565 11.14 -13.50 -85.93
CA ARG A 565 12.00 -14.62 -86.34
C ARG A 565 11.26 -15.93 -86.17
N GLU A 566 11.47 -16.85 -87.09
CA GLU A 566 10.84 -18.17 -87.10
C GLU A 566 11.89 -19.27 -87.04
N CYS A 567 11.64 -20.31 -86.23
CA CYS A 567 12.49 -21.49 -86.14
C CYS A 567 12.26 -22.40 -87.36
N THR A 568 13.27 -22.49 -88.23
CA THR A 568 13.22 -23.26 -89.48
C THR A 568 13.40 -24.77 -89.25
N ALA A 569 13.09 -25.58 -90.27
CA ALA A 569 13.16 -27.05 -90.19
C ALA A 569 14.59 -27.59 -89.95
N THR A 570 15.61 -26.74 -90.09
CA THR A 570 17.02 -27.03 -89.81
C THR A 570 17.46 -26.63 -88.39
N GLY A 571 16.54 -26.17 -87.53
CA GLY A 571 16.84 -25.74 -86.15
C GLY A 571 17.51 -24.37 -86.06
N THR A 572 17.50 -23.58 -87.14
CA THR A 572 18.06 -22.23 -87.20
C THR A 572 16.96 -21.17 -87.27
N TRP A 573 17.15 -20.01 -86.64
CA TRP A 573 16.21 -18.89 -86.74
C TRP A 573 16.40 -18.11 -88.04
N THR A 574 15.30 -17.67 -88.66
CA THR A 574 15.37 -16.78 -89.83
C THR A 574 15.96 -15.40 -89.47
N GLY A 575 16.76 -14.83 -90.37
CA GLY A 575 17.30 -13.46 -90.27
C GLY A 575 18.40 -13.24 -89.21
N ASP A 576 18.91 -12.01 -89.13
CA ASP A 576 19.86 -11.56 -88.10
C ASP A 576 19.11 -11.14 -86.81
N ALA A 577 19.78 -11.23 -85.65
CA ALA A 577 19.18 -10.82 -84.38
C ALA A 577 18.93 -9.28 -84.35
N PRO A 578 17.71 -8.81 -84.03
CA PRO A 578 17.43 -7.38 -84.05
C PRO A 578 18.09 -6.64 -82.87
N ARG A 579 18.53 -5.40 -83.13
CA ARG A 579 19.14 -4.49 -82.12
C ARG A 579 18.38 -3.17 -82.03
N CYS A 580 18.24 -2.59 -80.85
CA CYS A 580 17.60 -1.29 -80.64
C CYS A 580 18.67 -0.17 -80.62
N GLU A 581 18.59 0.83 -81.50
CA GLU A 581 19.58 1.92 -81.61
C GLU A 581 18.90 3.30 -81.48
N GLY A 582 19.51 4.20 -80.68
CA GLY A 582 18.90 5.49 -80.28
C GLY A 582 19.09 6.61 -81.30
N ARG A 583 18.06 7.45 -81.52
CA ARG A 583 18.16 8.69 -82.32
C ARG A 583 17.86 9.93 -81.49
N ALA A 584 18.65 10.97 -81.73
CA ALA A 584 18.55 12.27 -81.11
C ALA A 584 17.44 13.15 -81.73
N ALA A 585 16.74 13.86 -80.82
CA ALA A 585 16.06 15.16 -80.94
C ALA A 585 14.93 15.41 -82.00
N ALA A 586 13.79 15.81 -81.43
CA ALA A 586 12.96 16.98 -81.74
C ALA A 586 11.62 16.84 -82.52
N THR A 587 10.65 17.56 -81.93
CA THR A 587 9.47 18.27 -82.48
C THR A 587 8.11 17.58 -82.65
N ALA A 588 7.09 18.39 -82.35
CA ALA A 588 5.70 18.08 -82.08
C ALA A 588 4.83 17.93 -83.34
N GLN A 589 3.74 17.17 -83.22
CA GLN A 589 2.34 17.62 -83.39
C GLN A 589 1.40 16.42 -83.20
N GLY A 590 0.29 16.64 -82.49
CA GLY A 590 -0.68 15.59 -82.13
C GLY A 590 -1.68 15.24 -83.24
N VAL A 591 -2.52 14.23 -82.98
CA VAL A 591 -4.00 14.34 -82.91
C VAL A 591 -4.58 13.07 -82.28
N ILE A 592 -5.64 13.33 -81.52
CA ILE A 592 -6.51 12.55 -80.64
C ILE A 592 -7.19 11.33 -81.32
N CYS A 593 -7.36 10.24 -80.56
CA CYS A 593 -8.61 9.47 -80.57
C CYS A 593 -8.89 8.78 -79.22
N LEU A 594 -10.17 8.81 -78.88
CA LEU A 594 -10.90 8.51 -77.64
C LEU A 594 -10.50 7.25 -76.87
N GLY A 595 -10.19 7.43 -75.58
CA GLY A 595 -10.22 6.40 -74.54
C GLY A 595 -10.49 7.05 -73.20
N VAL A 596 -11.70 6.89 -72.66
CA VAL A 596 -12.07 7.37 -71.33
C VAL A 596 -11.22 6.61 -70.31
N THR A 597 -10.15 7.26 -69.85
CA THR A 597 -9.42 6.85 -68.65
C THR A 597 -9.99 7.67 -67.50
N LEU A 598 -10.65 6.98 -66.57
CA LEU A 598 -10.95 7.52 -65.24
C LEU A 598 -9.61 7.87 -64.60
N ARG A 599 -9.22 9.14 -64.64
CA ARG A 599 -8.09 9.64 -63.87
C ARG A 599 -8.48 9.49 -62.40
N SER A 600 -7.75 8.64 -61.68
CA SER A 600 -7.88 8.61 -60.23
C SER A 600 -7.50 9.99 -59.68
N ILE A 601 -8.41 10.57 -58.90
CA ILE A 601 -8.14 11.81 -58.17
C ILE A 601 -7.03 11.48 -57.17
N LYS A 602 -5.88 12.14 -57.29
CA LYS A 602 -4.73 11.96 -56.39
C LYS A 602 -4.56 13.18 -55.51
N CYS A 603 -4.38 12.96 -54.22
CA CYS A 603 -3.99 14.00 -53.28
C CYS A 603 -2.46 14.16 -53.26
N SER A 604 -1.99 15.33 -52.80
CA SER A 604 -0.56 15.56 -52.59
C SER A 604 0.02 14.60 -51.54
N ALA A 605 1.27 14.18 -51.72
CA ALA A 605 1.95 13.34 -50.73
C ALA A 605 2.01 14.06 -49.38
N LEU A 606 1.64 13.36 -48.30
CA LEU A 606 1.65 13.91 -46.94
C LEU A 606 3.06 13.90 -46.37
N THR A 607 3.51 15.06 -45.87
CA THR A 607 4.73 15.13 -45.04
C THR A 607 4.46 14.57 -43.65
N ILE A 608 5.26 13.59 -43.25
CA ILE A 608 5.20 12.98 -41.92
C ILE A 608 5.68 14.01 -40.87
N PRO A 609 4.94 14.21 -39.76
CA PRO A 609 5.34 15.14 -38.72
C PRO A 609 6.67 14.72 -38.08
N LYS A 610 7.54 15.70 -37.77
CA LYS A 610 8.78 15.46 -37.02
C LYS A 610 8.44 14.84 -35.67
N MET A 611 9.22 13.83 -35.26
CA MET A 611 8.96 13.03 -34.06
C MET A 611 7.60 12.29 -34.06
N GLY A 612 7.08 11.96 -35.25
CA GLY A 612 5.91 11.13 -35.43
C GLY A 612 6.03 10.22 -36.65
N GLN A 613 5.03 9.35 -36.80
CA GLN A 613 4.94 8.35 -37.86
C GLN A 613 3.52 8.36 -38.46
N ALA A 614 3.41 7.93 -39.71
CA ALA A 614 2.14 7.84 -40.42
C ALA A 614 1.95 6.44 -40.99
N ALA A 615 0.74 5.90 -40.85
CA ALA A 615 0.31 4.64 -41.45
C ALA A 615 -0.81 4.93 -42.46
N CYS A 616 -0.57 4.64 -43.73
CA CYS A 616 -1.50 4.95 -44.81
C CYS A 616 -2.07 3.68 -45.45
N SER A 617 -3.35 3.73 -45.81
CA SER A 617 -4.02 2.71 -46.61
C SER A 617 -4.38 3.26 -47.99
N HIS A 618 -3.99 2.54 -49.05
CA HIS A 618 -4.11 2.97 -50.45
C HIS A 618 -4.88 1.94 -51.28
N LEU A 619 -6.21 1.99 -51.24
CA LEU A 619 -7.06 0.98 -51.87
C LEU A 619 -7.02 1.01 -53.41
N HIS A 620 -6.75 2.18 -54.01
CA HIS A 620 -6.82 2.41 -55.46
C HIS A 620 -5.54 3.06 -56.03
N GLY A 621 -4.39 2.79 -55.38
CA GLY A 621 -3.07 3.34 -55.70
C GLY A 621 -2.66 4.49 -54.76
N ASP A 622 -1.35 4.77 -54.73
CA ASP A 622 -0.74 5.70 -53.77
C ASP A 622 -1.41 7.08 -53.77
N PHE A 623 -1.93 7.46 -52.60
CA PHE A 623 -2.61 8.73 -52.33
C PHE A 623 -3.79 9.04 -53.26
N ALA A 624 -4.44 8.02 -53.84
CA ALA A 624 -5.67 8.15 -54.61
C ALA A 624 -6.90 8.40 -53.72
N PHE A 625 -8.00 8.89 -54.31
CA PHE A 625 -9.30 9.12 -53.64
C PHE A 625 -9.71 7.94 -52.75
N GLY A 626 -10.09 8.24 -51.51
CA GLY A 626 -10.38 7.27 -50.47
C GLY A 626 -9.16 6.74 -49.70
N SER A 627 -7.95 7.17 -50.04
CA SER A 627 -6.76 6.88 -49.21
C SER A 627 -6.91 7.52 -47.84
N THR A 628 -6.67 6.76 -46.78
CA THR A 628 -6.67 7.25 -45.39
C THR A 628 -5.28 7.10 -44.78
N CYS A 629 -4.82 8.15 -44.10
CA CYS A 629 -3.55 8.15 -43.38
C CYS A 629 -3.78 8.51 -41.93
N ALA A 630 -3.43 7.60 -41.02
CA ALA A 630 -3.46 7.80 -39.58
C ALA A 630 -2.08 8.27 -39.09
N PHE A 631 -2.07 9.21 -38.14
CA PHE A 631 -0.86 9.81 -37.60
C PHE A 631 -0.71 9.46 -36.13
N SER A 632 0.52 9.16 -35.70
CA SER A 632 0.86 8.98 -34.29
C SER A 632 2.21 9.63 -33.99
N CYS A 633 2.41 10.02 -32.72
CA CYS A 633 3.66 10.62 -32.27
C CYS A 633 4.53 9.60 -31.54
N HIS A 634 5.85 9.77 -31.62
CA HIS A 634 6.78 8.97 -30.80
C HIS A 634 6.61 9.30 -29.32
N LYS A 635 7.07 8.39 -28.44
CA LYS A 635 6.94 8.50 -26.99
C LYS A 635 7.41 9.87 -26.48
N GLY A 636 6.59 10.53 -25.65
CA GLY A 636 6.89 11.85 -25.07
C GLY A 636 6.43 13.05 -25.90
N PHE A 637 5.73 12.82 -27.02
CA PHE A 637 5.13 13.86 -27.86
C PHE A 637 3.63 13.63 -28.03
N VAL A 638 2.84 14.70 -27.99
CA VAL A 638 1.38 14.71 -28.19
C VAL A 638 1.03 15.15 -29.61
N LEU A 639 0.05 14.48 -30.21
CA LEU A 639 -0.44 14.80 -31.55
C LEU A 639 -1.32 16.05 -31.49
N MET A 640 -0.96 17.06 -32.28
CA MET A 640 -1.74 18.29 -32.45
C MET A 640 -2.32 18.31 -33.87
N GLY A 641 -3.63 18.11 -33.98
CA GLY A 641 -4.36 18.03 -35.25
C GLY A 641 -5.24 16.77 -35.35
N PRO A 642 -5.82 16.49 -36.53
CA PRO A 642 -6.70 15.34 -36.74
C PRO A 642 -5.93 14.00 -36.73
N GLU A 643 -6.40 13.00 -35.98
CA GLU A 643 -5.74 11.68 -35.85
C GLU A 643 -5.64 10.90 -37.17
N SER A 644 -6.54 11.19 -38.12
CA SER A 644 -6.50 10.64 -39.47
C SER A 644 -6.94 11.66 -40.51
N ARG A 645 -6.42 11.53 -41.73
CA ARG A 645 -6.78 12.36 -42.88
C ARG A 645 -7.15 11.48 -44.06
N GLU A 646 -8.14 11.91 -44.83
CA GLU A 646 -8.68 11.17 -45.98
C GLU A 646 -8.58 12.01 -47.26
N CYS A 647 -8.21 11.37 -48.37
CA CYS A 647 -8.14 12.00 -49.68
C CYS A 647 -9.53 12.11 -50.31
N THR A 648 -10.03 13.34 -50.42
CA THR A 648 -11.40 13.63 -50.89
C THR A 648 -11.53 13.72 -52.41
N ALA A 649 -12.78 13.73 -52.90
CA ALA A 649 -13.11 13.79 -54.33
C ALA A 649 -12.65 15.09 -55.02
N THR A 650 -12.18 16.09 -54.26
CA THR A 650 -11.63 17.34 -54.77
C THR A 650 -10.10 17.31 -54.91
N GLY A 651 -9.45 16.18 -54.57
CA GLY A 651 -7.98 16.04 -54.60
C GLY A 651 -7.28 16.71 -53.41
N THR A 652 -8.00 16.93 -52.31
CA THR A 652 -7.48 17.53 -51.08
C THR A 652 -7.68 16.60 -49.88
N TRP A 653 -6.79 16.70 -48.89
CA TRP A 653 -6.91 15.96 -47.63
C TRP A 653 -7.89 16.63 -46.67
N THR A 654 -8.68 15.82 -45.96
CA THR A 654 -9.52 16.31 -44.87
C THR A 654 -8.66 16.88 -43.72
N GLY A 655 -9.16 17.93 -43.07
CA GLY A 655 -8.52 18.56 -41.91
C GLY A 655 -7.21 19.30 -42.19
N GLY A 656 -6.68 19.96 -41.15
CA GLY A 656 -5.38 20.65 -41.19
C GLY A 656 -4.18 19.70 -41.04
N PRO A 657 -2.95 20.20 -41.26
CA PRO A 657 -1.73 19.41 -41.04
C PRO A 657 -1.57 19.03 -39.56
N THR A 658 -1.15 17.79 -39.32
CA THR A 658 -0.81 17.26 -37.99
C THR A 658 0.64 17.54 -37.65
N HIS A 659 0.92 17.83 -36.38
CA HIS A 659 2.29 17.95 -35.88
C HIS A 659 2.40 17.40 -34.46
N CYS A 660 3.58 16.90 -34.09
CA CYS A 660 3.85 16.38 -32.76
C CYS A 660 4.51 17.45 -31.90
N LYS A 661 3.95 17.72 -30.72
CA LYS A 661 4.47 18.68 -29.75
C LYS A 661 5.00 17.94 -28.52
N ALA A 662 6.17 18.31 -28.01
CA ALA A 662 6.72 17.69 -26.81
C ALA A 662 5.81 17.93 -25.59
N ILE A 663 5.62 16.91 -24.76
CA ILE A 663 4.85 17.01 -23.52
C ILE A 663 5.60 17.94 -22.55
N SER A 664 4.86 18.80 -21.83
CA SER A 664 5.44 19.81 -20.92
C SER A 664 5.26 19.39 -19.47
N CYS A 665 6.31 19.53 -18.66
CA CYS A 665 6.28 19.33 -17.21
C CYS A 665 6.08 20.66 -16.45
N PRO A 666 5.66 20.63 -15.17
CA PRO A 666 5.56 21.82 -14.34
C PRO A 666 6.87 22.61 -14.31
N VAL A 667 6.79 23.94 -14.42
CA VAL A 667 7.96 24.82 -14.38
C VAL A 667 8.61 24.76 -13.00
N LEU A 668 9.92 24.50 -12.95
CA LEU A 668 10.67 24.42 -11.71
C LEU A 668 11.30 25.77 -11.35
N ALA A 669 11.28 26.10 -10.06
CA ALA A 669 11.95 27.27 -9.50
C ALA A 669 13.19 26.82 -8.68
N PRO A 670 14.23 27.66 -8.57
CA PRO A 670 15.36 27.37 -7.71
C PRO A 670 14.93 27.29 -6.23
N PRO A 671 15.46 26.31 -5.46
CA PRO A 671 15.16 26.18 -4.04
C PRO A 671 15.72 27.36 -3.23
N SER A 672 15.11 27.68 -2.10
CA SER A 672 15.62 28.72 -1.19
C SER A 672 17.03 28.36 -0.72
N ARG A 673 18.00 29.28 -0.90
CA ARG A 673 19.44 29.04 -0.64
C ARG A 673 20.07 27.96 -1.54
N GLY A 674 19.58 27.83 -2.78
CA GLY A 674 20.16 26.96 -3.79
C GLY A 674 19.96 27.48 -5.22
N GLN A 675 20.61 26.82 -6.18
CA GLN A 675 20.59 27.15 -7.60
C GLN A 675 20.00 25.99 -8.42
N LEU A 676 19.31 26.35 -9.51
CA LEU A 676 18.72 25.43 -10.48
C LEU A 676 19.42 25.61 -11.84
N SER A 677 19.91 24.52 -12.41
CA SER A 677 20.50 24.49 -13.75
C SER A 677 19.81 23.43 -14.60
N CYS A 678 19.17 23.84 -15.69
CA CYS A 678 18.39 22.94 -16.56
C CYS A 678 18.95 22.88 -17.98
N SER A 679 18.86 21.68 -18.58
CA SER A 679 19.10 21.41 -20.00
C SER A 679 17.77 21.09 -20.68
N HIS A 680 17.46 21.83 -21.74
CA HIS A 680 16.19 21.74 -22.46
C HIS A 680 16.41 21.25 -23.88
N VAL A 681 15.93 20.05 -24.20
CA VAL A 681 16.16 19.40 -25.51
C VAL A 681 15.08 19.80 -26.54
N HIS A 682 13.82 19.88 -26.11
CA HIS A 682 12.66 20.10 -26.99
C HIS A 682 11.84 21.35 -26.61
N GLY A 683 12.40 22.24 -25.80
CA GLY A 683 11.74 23.43 -25.23
C GLY A 683 11.82 23.48 -23.70
N ASN A 684 11.48 24.64 -23.11
CA ASN A 684 11.59 24.84 -21.67
C ASN A 684 10.70 23.85 -20.91
N PHE A 685 11.32 23.06 -20.05
CA PHE A 685 10.66 22.06 -19.19
C PHE A 685 9.79 21.07 -19.97
N THR A 686 10.18 20.70 -21.19
CA THR A 686 9.49 19.66 -21.97
C THR A 686 10.17 18.30 -21.85
N TYR A 687 9.52 17.24 -22.34
CA TYR A 687 9.97 15.86 -22.30
C TYR A 687 11.47 15.74 -22.54
N ASN A 688 12.14 14.98 -21.68
CA ASN A 688 13.59 14.78 -21.66
C ASN A 688 14.43 16.00 -21.22
N SER A 689 13.81 17.08 -20.72
CA SER A 689 14.55 18.14 -20.00
C SER A 689 15.11 17.59 -18.70
N THR A 690 16.36 17.91 -18.38
CA THR A 690 17.02 17.55 -17.12
C THR A 690 17.36 18.79 -16.32
N CYS A 691 17.08 18.78 -15.02
CA CYS A 691 17.31 19.90 -14.12
C CYS A 691 18.11 19.43 -12.90
N THR A 692 19.20 20.13 -12.60
CA THR A 692 20.12 19.83 -11.49
C THR A 692 20.07 20.93 -10.45
N PHE A 693 20.22 20.54 -9.19
CA PHE A 693 20.08 21.43 -8.04
C PHE A 693 21.35 21.44 -7.21
N SER A 694 21.79 22.62 -6.80
CA SER A 694 22.95 22.81 -5.92
C SER A 694 22.58 23.74 -4.76
N CYS A 695 23.15 23.53 -3.57
CA CYS A 695 22.90 24.36 -2.39
C CYS A 695 24.08 25.32 -2.14
N GLU A 696 23.78 26.46 -1.54
CA GLU A 696 24.80 27.41 -1.08
C GLU A 696 25.67 26.80 0.05
N GLU A 697 26.87 27.34 0.23
CA GLU A 697 27.85 26.84 1.21
C GLU A 697 27.25 26.86 2.64
N GLY A 698 27.35 25.72 3.35
CA GLY A 698 26.74 25.53 4.67
C GLY A 698 25.34 24.91 4.67
N PHE A 699 24.76 24.59 3.50
CA PHE A 699 23.47 23.91 3.38
C PHE A 699 23.62 22.60 2.58
N VAL A 700 22.92 21.55 3.02
CA VAL A 700 22.91 20.22 2.38
C VAL A 700 21.60 20.03 1.61
N ARG A 701 21.74 19.50 0.38
CA ARG A 701 20.62 19.16 -0.50
C ARG A 701 19.89 17.92 0.02
N MET A 702 18.63 18.10 0.43
CA MET A 702 17.73 17.03 0.83
C MET A 702 16.77 16.73 -0.33
N GLY A 703 17.02 15.63 -1.03
CA GLY A 703 16.19 15.18 -2.16
C GLY A 703 16.99 14.82 -3.41
N ALA A 704 16.31 14.81 -4.56
CA ALA A 704 16.89 14.38 -5.83
C ALA A 704 17.96 15.35 -6.35
N GLU A 705 19.11 14.83 -6.80
CA GLU A 705 20.17 15.63 -7.43
C GLU A 705 19.77 16.16 -8.81
N MET A 706 19.07 15.33 -9.58
CA MET A 706 18.62 15.62 -10.93
C MET A 706 17.17 15.19 -11.09
N LEU A 707 16.36 16.05 -11.70
CA LEU A 707 15.01 15.75 -12.15
C LEU A 707 14.98 15.67 -13.67
N GLN A 708 14.23 14.71 -14.21
CA GLN A 708 14.01 14.58 -15.65
C GLN A 708 12.51 14.64 -15.96
N CYS A 709 12.13 15.34 -17.02
CA CYS A 709 10.73 15.46 -17.44
C CYS A 709 10.32 14.20 -18.22
N GLU A 710 9.36 13.45 -17.69
CA GLU A 710 8.90 12.18 -18.24
C GLU A 710 7.81 12.33 -19.31
N ALA A 711 7.54 11.25 -20.04
CA ALA A 711 6.48 11.21 -21.06
C ALA A 711 5.07 11.33 -20.46
N THR A 712 4.94 11.23 -19.13
CA THR A 712 3.71 11.43 -18.37
C THR A 712 3.37 12.90 -18.16
N GLY A 713 4.32 13.82 -18.39
CA GLY A 713 4.19 15.24 -18.06
C GLY A 713 4.55 15.58 -16.61
N ASN A 714 5.11 14.62 -15.86
CA ASN A 714 5.62 14.84 -14.50
C ASN A 714 7.16 14.72 -14.45
N TRP A 715 7.75 15.30 -13.40
CA TRP A 715 9.16 15.09 -13.10
C TRP A 715 9.37 13.74 -12.42
N THR A 716 10.55 13.13 -12.65
CA THR A 716 10.92 11.84 -12.06
C THR A 716 10.81 11.79 -10.53
N ARG A 717 10.98 12.93 -9.84
CA ARG A 717 10.86 13.08 -8.38
C ARG A 717 10.41 14.49 -8.02
N GLU A 718 10.11 14.72 -6.74
CA GLU A 718 9.82 16.06 -6.21
C GLU A 718 11.08 16.95 -6.14
N PRO A 719 10.94 18.29 -6.23
CA PRO A 719 12.05 19.23 -6.12
C PRO A 719 12.76 19.15 -4.75
N PRO A 720 14.11 19.08 -4.71
CA PRO A 720 14.85 19.03 -3.46
C PRO A 720 14.84 20.36 -2.70
N VAL A 721 15.10 20.30 -1.39
CA VAL A 721 15.25 21.47 -0.52
C VAL A 721 16.66 21.57 0.04
N CYS A 722 17.15 22.79 0.29
CA CYS A 722 18.43 23.02 0.95
C CYS A 722 18.19 23.26 2.45
N ALA A 723 18.76 22.42 3.31
CA ALA A 723 18.64 22.50 4.77
C ALA A 723 20.02 22.75 5.41
N GLY A 724 20.06 23.56 6.47
CA GLY A 724 21.30 23.98 7.14
C GLY A 724 21.60 23.17 8.39
#